data_AF-A0A3M8VS81-F1
#
_entry.id   AF-A0A3M8VS81-F1
#
_cell.length_a   1.000
_cell.length_b   1.000
_cell.length_c   1.000
_cell.angle_alpha   90.00
_cell.angle_beta   90.00
_cell.angle_gamma   90.00
#
_symmetry.space_group_name_H-M   'P 1'
#
loop_
_entity.id
_entity.type
_entity.pdbx_description
1 polymer ?
#
loop_
_entity_poly.entity_id
_entity_poly.type
_entity_poly.pdbx_seq_one_letter_code
_entity_poly.pdbx_strand_id
1 'polypeptide(L)'
;MPLRVPEDKALHQELSIGRALRPLKQHRPNPLKREFDEVATAAALAETGLPDVVTRPARERWLDLALVVDDGTSMLLWRRLAAELRTVLQRSGAFRVVRVLGLHTRGATAPALRTRPYDPDAPHLPTTALSDPSGHTLVLVVSDGVGAAWRDGRMGQVLARWAGVGPTAVVHALPPRLWDSSGIRTRRWQVRTRRPGSANADWAVADPVLPSALARFDGVPVPVLEPEAGPLADWARLIASASGTAVLPLLAPPRGAPVAARPAPVPSTADELGRVQLFRDAASPEAYRLAAHLSAVAPLPVPVMRMVQKAVDGRSDTGRLAEVFLGGLMRPVEPPASAGPDPLPPEHRPFAFTDAAQQALLGAVPLAELVATSRTIGRRLEELAGRSPDFPAWLAHTAGTDRLPPGARPFSTVERRLAARLGAPSSALTTGMAAAQWRPLDGRGPEVIGPYRLRRVGPPGLRVARYLGRDAYGEEAVVSIVHPQHQPYGAALLGVQAEALRRMNGRHACVLLREGLGDDPPWIAEEPFVADRLDDLLRSNTTEWDAHTALGIARGVADAVRVCAAEGMVHGDLTISTVHLAGKDVILAGWSSACIDGVPSPFSDGRPPPTPEDNVEALGEILLRLGGGGHWRGPGHDVYDMPGWDADAWAPVRALVMACLERQNRPTAHEVWQLLMDFRPETAPPQSASSAHEAEAEPEGGQPSFPGYEIDRRLGGSGGYGVYLARRTRDFRKVVIRTAPGAERTLWAEAEALRRMSGHYAPRLYTAASGLVPPWNAMEFVSLPDGSPAPTLSSLLGGGAARLDPVHAATIGLRLAEAVNMCALKGIVLRKLTADSVLVLDRTVKLTGWTDAAIDDLGPEAPTHADNVYALGKILRAICDAQPTAQLSQTGALWREPRLLAIIGACLSDRPARRPTAGHVADVIVQCLPSTQTYGDTTPYDLESADAQLPAEAPDTPAPTPQARPHRLSSRFRFGGKAQRQRKLDLIRTPLTATHRIMVISDMASAERTATTLVLGSILASEREDKVIAFDENPFRIAMGPAGQTPSGLEILAGGSRPGDPTNLAPHEETRHAIAGLSGHCAVVLADIGSFDRGGREILDLADQLIVVTTTSHEHRWSVRTVLDRLEEDGHAELVRDALTVIKRSSETEARTDDELAEGFRNRCRGVVVVPYDDYVATRSDVDLERLAPKTLDAYVDLAALVAERFGPAGV
;
A
#
# COMPACT_ATOMS: atom_id res chain seq x y z
N MET A 1 -20.38 17.03 0.32
CA MET A 1 -20.07 17.18 1.77
C MET A 1 -18.55 17.26 1.91
N PRO A 2 -17.99 18.20 2.69
CA PRO A 2 -16.54 18.41 2.77
C PRO A 2 -15.81 17.33 3.60
N LEU A 3 -14.57 17.04 3.18
CA LEU A 3 -13.70 15.98 3.69
C LEU A 3 -12.33 16.55 4.08
N ARG A 4 -11.71 16.05 5.16
CA ARG A 4 -10.30 16.34 5.49
C ARG A 4 -9.38 15.22 5.05
N VAL A 5 -8.48 15.49 4.11
CA VAL A 5 -7.34 14.63 3.81
C VAL A 5 -6.17 15.10 4.70
N PRO A 6 -5.57 14.23 5.53
CA PRO A 6 -4.31 14.57 6.20
C PRO A 6 -3.25 14.78 5.12
N GLU A 7 -2.99 16.04 4.81
CA GLU A 7 -1.82 16.42 4.04
C GLU A 7 -0.57 16.22 4.92
N ASP A 8 0.49 15.69 4.33
CA ASP A 8 1.77 15.50 5.02
C ASP A 8 2.39 16.86 5.39
N LYS A 9 3.20 16.90 6.45
CA LYS A 9 3.92 18.13 6.85
C LYS A 9 4.82 18.60 5.69
N ALA A 10 4.86 19.92 5.46
CA ALA A 10 5.76 20.52 4.48
C ALA A 10 7.19 20.65 5.03
N LEU A 11 7.33 20.77 6.36
CA LEU A 11 8.59 20.75 7.09
C LEU A 11 8.78 19.39 7.78
N HIS A 12 9.65 18.56 7.23
CA HIS A 12 9.92 17.22 7.78
C HIS A 12 10.79 17.24 9.06
N GLN A 13 11.44 18.37 9.40
CA GLN A 13 12.42 18.47 10.49
C GLN A 13 12.18 19.68 11.43
N GLU A 14 10.93 19.95 11.81
CA GLU A 14 10.58 21.11 12.65
C GLU A 14 11.43 21.26 13.93
N LEU A 15 11.69 20.15 14.63
CA LEU A 15 12.53 20.15 15.84
C LEU A 15 13.97 20.53 15.55
N SER A 16 14.56 20.00 14.47
CA SER A 16 15.92 20.33 14.04
C SER A 16 16.03 21.79 13.59
N ILE A 17 15.02 22.30 12.87
CA ILE A 17 14.95 23.73 12.49
C ILE A 17 14.81 24.61 13.73
N GLY A 18 13.97 24.23 14.70
CA GLY A 18 13.87 24.93 15.99
C GLY A 18 15.19 24.95 16.76
N ARG A 19 15.97 23.86 16.71
CA ARG A 19 17.33 23.78 17.28
C ARG A 19 18.33 24.65 16.51
N ALA A 20 18.25 24.67 15.18
CA ALA A 20 19.10 25.48 14.30
C ALA A 20 19.01 26.99 14.61
N LEU A 21 17.84 27.46 15.05
CA LEU A 21 17.59 28.87 15.40
C LEU A 21 18.02 29.25 16.83
N ARG A 22 18.48 28.30 17.66
CA ARG A 22 18.92 28.58 19.04
C ARG A 22 19.97 29.70 19.17
N PRO A 23 20.97 29.83 18.26
CA PRO A 23 21.95 30.91 18.34
C PRO A 23 21.35 32.33 18.35
N LEU A 24 20.16 32.51 17.76
CA LEU A 24 19.46 33.79 17.72
C LEU A 24 18.76 34.15 19.04
N LYS A 25 18.67 33.23 20.02
CA LYS A 25 18.02 33.46 21.33
C LYS A 25 18.85 34.32 22.29
N GLN A 26 19.34 35.46 21.81
CA GLN A 26 20.11 36.41 22.62
C GLN A 26 19.20 37.48 23.23
N HIS A 27 19.74 38.17 24.23
CA HIS A 27 19.06 39.26 24.90
C HIS A 27 19.94 40.50 24.93
N ARG A 28 19.31 41.65 24.81
CA ARG A 28 19.93 42.96 24.99
C ARG A 28 19.32 43.68 26.20
N PRO A 29 20.06 44.60 26.84
CA PRO A 29 19.47 45.51 27.81
C PRO A 29 18.48 46.46 27.12
N ASN A 30 17.30 46.63 27.71
CA ASN A 30 16.33 47.64 27.32
C ASN A 30 16.63 48.94 28.08
N PRO A 31 17.04 50.03 27.42
CA PRO A 31 17.42 51.27 28.09
C PRO A 31 16.22 52.02 28.70
N LEU A 32 15.00 51.74 28.25
CA LEU A 32 13.76 52.41 28.67
C LEU A 32 13.04 51.68 29.80
N LYS A 33 13.39 50.42 30.06
CA LYS A 33 12.74 49.59 31.08
C LYS A 33 13.79 49.08 32.05
N ARG A 34 13.65 49.41 33.34
CA ARG A 34 14.50 48.87 34.41
C ARG A 34 13.75 47.77 35.17
N GLU A 35 14.48 46.76 35.63
CA GLU A 35 13.99 45.69 36.49
C GLU A 35 14.80 45.66 37.79
N PHE A 36 14.22 45.02 38.80
CA PHE A 36 14.85 44.80 40.09
C PHE A 36 16.03 43.83 39.92
N ASP A 37 17.22 44.22 40.40
CA ASP A 37 18.36 43.32 40.50
C ASP A 37 18.37 42.71 41.90
N GLU A 38 17.73 41.54 42.03
CA GLU A 38 17.56 40.84 43.31
C GLU A 38 18.89 40.59 44.00
N VAL A 39 19.89 40.13 43.25
CA VAL A 39 21.21 39.75 43.78
C VAL A 39 21.99 40.99 44.20
N ALA A 40 22.03 42.02 43.35
CA ALA A 40 22.75 43.25 43.68
C ALA A 40 22.07 44.03 44.83
N THR A 41 20.74 43.99 44.90
CA THR A 41 19.99 44.58 46.03
C THR A 41 20.26 43.82 47.33
N ALA A 42 20.24 42.48 47.30
CA ALA A 42 20.57 41.68 48.48
C ALA A 42 22.01 41.91 48.95
N ALA A 43 22.96 42.04 48.02
CA ALA A 43 24.36 42.35 48.33
C ALA A 43 24.51 43.76 48.94
N ALA A 44 23.91 44.78 48.33
CA ALA A 44 23.94 46.14 48.86
C ALA A 44 23.30 46.25 50.25
N LEU A 45 22.17 45.56 50.47
CA LEU A 45 21.52 45.49 51.78
C LEU A 45 22.41 44.79 52.81
N ALA A 46 23.08 43.70 52.43
CA ALA A 46 23.99 42.98 53.32
C ALA A 46 25.23 43.81 53.70
N GLU A 47 25.76 44.62 52.77
CA GLU A 47 26.95 45.45 53.00
C GLU A 47 26.65 46.76 53.75
N THR A 48 25.51 47.40 53.48
CA THR A 48 25.21 48.74 54.00
C THR A 48 24.20 48.75 55.16
N GLY A 49 23.43 47.68 55.33
CA GLY A 49 22.32 47.61 56.30
C GLY A 49 21.10 48.45 55.92
N LEU A 50 21.09 49.08 54.73
CA LEU A 50 20.00 49.90 54.22
C LEU A 50 19.26 49.17 53.08
N PRO A 51 17.92 49.25 53.01
CA PRO A 51 17.12 48.60 51.97
C PRO A 51 17.14 49.37 50.64
N ASP A 52 18.32 49.64 50.11
CA ASP A 52 18.49 50.34 48.83
C ASP A 52 18.28 49.40 47.65
N VAL A 53 17.23 49.69 46.85
CA VAL A 53 16.84 48.90 45.69
C VAL A 53 17.78 49.17 44.52
N VAL A 54 18.59 48.18 44.16
CA VAL A 54 19.43 48.20 42.97
C VAL A 54 18.60 47.75 41.77
N THR A 55 18.55 48.58 40.73
CA THR A 55 17.85 48.25 39.48
C THR A 55 18.83 48.13 38.33
N ARG A 56 18.56 47.21 37.42
CA ARG A 56 19.33 47.03 36.17
C ARG A 56 18.41 47.21 34.95
N PRO A 57 18.95 47.50 33.75
CA PRO A 57 18.14 47.48 32.53
C PRO A 57 17.51 46.10 32.33
N ALA A 58 16.21 46.06 32.08
CA ALA A 58 15.48 44.82 31.83
C ALA A 58 16.00 44.15 30.56
N ARG A 59 16.11 42.82 30.56
CA ARG A 59 16.61 42.09 29.38
C ARG A 59 15.45 41.76 28.44
N GLU A 60 15.57 42.14 27.17
CA GLU A 60 14.59 41.78 26.13
C GLU A 60 15.25 41.03 24.98
N ARG A 61 14.44 40.36 24.15
CA ARG A 61 14.93 39.75 22.92
C ARG A 61 15.47 40.85 21.99
N TRP A 62 16.65 40.60 21.45
CA TRP A 62 17.41 41.61 20.70
C TRP A 62 16.93 41.85 19.26
N LEU A 63 16.11 40.93 18.70
CA LEU A 63 15.59 41.02 17.33
C LEU A 63 14.05 40.97 17.28
N ASP A 64 13.48 41.76 16.39
CA ASP A 64 12.13 41.59 15.84
C ASP A 64 12.22 40.81 14.52
N LEU A 65 11.16 40.08 14.14
CA LEU A 65 11.09 39.34 12.88
C LEU A 65 9.94 39.86 12.01
N ALA A 66 10.26 40.24 10.77
CA ALA A 66 9.31 40.40 9.70
C ALA A 66 9.40 39.19 8.74
N LEU A 67 8.44 38.28 8.86
CA LEU A 67 8.27 37.15 7.94
C LEU A 67 7.41 37.60 6.76
N VAL A 68 8.03 37.80 5.60
CA VAL A 68 7.39 38.30 4.38
C VAL A 68 7.11 37.12 3.47
N VAL A 69 5.85 36.86 3.14
CA VAL A 69 5.42 35.72 2.31
C VAL A 69 4.97 36.24 0.95
N ASP A 70 5.62 35.80 -0.12
CA ASP A 70 5.19 36.08 -1.49
C ASP A 70 3.76 35.55 -1.71
N ASP A 71 2.86 36.42 -2.17
CA ASP A 71 1.43 36.12 -2.35
C ASP A 71 1.08 35.65 -3.78
N GLY A 72 2.10 35.27 -4.56
CA GLY A 72 1.92 34.69 -5.88
C GLY A 72 0.99 33.47 -5.92
N THR A 73 0.29 33.26 -7.04
CA THR A 73 -0.56 32.09 -7.29
C THR A 73 0.19 30.76 -7.13
N SER A 74 1.46 30.69 -7.53
CA SER A 74 2.31 29.49 -7.36
C SER A 74 2.71 29.25 -5.89
N MET A 75 2.70 30.30 -5.07
CA MET A 75 2.91 30.20 -3.61
C MET A 75 1.74 29.54 -2.87
N LEU A 76 0.59 29.32 -3.52
CA LEU A 76 -0.49 28.51 -2.96
C LEU A 76 -0.04 27.06 -2.67
N LEU A 77 0.87 26.51 -3.49
CA LEU A 77 1.48 25.20 -3.24
C LEU A 77 2.32 25.22 -1.95
N TRP A 78 2.97 26.35 -1.64
CA TRP A 78 3.93 26.52 -0.55
C TRP A 78 3.34 27.20 0.69
N ARG A 79 2.04 27.47 0.70
CA ARG A 79 1.40 28.18 1.81
C ARG A 79 1.54 27.44 3.14
N ARG A 80 1.45 26.11 3.10
CA ARG A 80 1.66 25.27 4.28
C ARG A 80 3.09 25.36 4.81
N LEU A 81 4.09 25.33 3.93
CA LEU A 81 5.49 25.56 4.29
C LEU A 81 5.65 26.90 5.02
N ALA A 82 5.07 27.98 4.50
CA ALA A 82 5.11 29.29 5.14
C ALA A 82 4.42 29.30 6.52
N ALA A 83 3.29 28.61 6.67
CA ALA A 83 2.56 28.50 7.93
C ALA A 83 3.30 27.68 9.00
N GLU A 84 3.89 26.55 8.61
CA GLU A 84 4.70 25.71 9.48
C GLU A 84 5.99 26.43 9.89
N LEU A 85 6.68 27.09 8.95
CA LEU A 85 7.87 27.89 9.23
C LEU A 85 7.57 29.05 10.19
N ARG A 86 6.46 29.77 9.97
CA ARG A 86 5.95 30.77 10.92
C ARG A 86 5.79 30.17 12.32
N THR A 87 5.17 29.00 12.41
CA THR A 87 4.92 28.33 13.69
C THR A 87 6.23 27.97 14.40
N VAL A 88 7.21 27.45 13.68
CA VAL A 88 8.55 27.14 14.21
C VAL A 88 9.27 28.40 14.67
N LEU A 89 9.26 29.47 13.87
CA LEU A 89 9.89 30.76 14.19
C LEU A 89 9.25 31.39 15.45
N GLN A 90 7.93 31.32 15.58
CA GLN A 90 7.20 31.79 16.77
C GLN A 90 7.53 30.96 18.01
N ARG A 91 7.50 29.62 17.90
CA ARG A 91 7.81 28.70 19.01
C ARG A 91 9.29 28.70 19.41
N SER A 92 10.19 29.16 18.54
CA SER A 92 11.61 29.29 18.88
C SER A 92 11.84 30.23 20.06
N GLY A 93 11.00 31.26 20.23
CA GLY A 93 11.20 32.30 21.26
C GLY A 93 12.49 33.12 21.06
N ALA A 94 13.07 33.13 19.85
CA ALA A 94 14.27 33.93 19.54
C ALA A 94 13.94 35.43 19.35
N PHE A 95 12.72 35.74 18.92
CA PHE A 95 12.31 37.09 18.53
C PHE A 95 11.38 37.72 19.56
N ARG A 96 11.44 39.05 19.69
CA ARG A 96 10.53 39.82 20.55
C ARG A 96 9.13 39.89 19.96
N VAL A 97 9.04 40.21 18.66
CA VAL A 97 7.78 40.26 17.89
C VAL A 97 7.98 39.52 16.57
N VAL A 98 6.97 38.76 16.14
CA VAL A 98 6.93 38.12 14.81
C VAL A 98 5.75 38.69 14.02
N ARG A 99 6.03 39.50 12.99
CA ARG A 99 5.05 40.05 12.05
C ARG A 99 5.04 39.22 10.77
N VAL A 100 3.86 38.96 10.23
CA VAL A 100 3.69 38.22 8.97
C VAL A 100 3.03 39.12 7.96
N LEU A 101 3.68 39.35 6.81
CA LEU A 101 3.23 40.27 5.76
C LEU A 101 3.14 39.53 4.43
N GLY A 102 2.18 39.91 3.58
CA GLY A 102 2.13 39.48 2.18
C GLY A 102 3.04 40.32 1.31
N LEU A 103 3.61 39.73 0.26
CA LEU A 103 4.44 40.42 -0.73
C LEU A 103 3.87 40.21 -2.13
N HIS A 104 3.47 41.32 -2.76
CA HIS A 104 2.91 41.31 -4.10
C HIS A 104 4.00 41.54 -5.16
N THR A 105 4.21 40.54 -6.03
CA THR A 105 5.30 40.52 -7.02
C THR A 105 4.85 40.33 -8.47
N ARG A 106 3.54 40.17 -8.72
CA ARG A 106 2.98 39.77 -10.03
C ARG A 106 2.73 40.94 -11.00
N GLY A 107 2.51 42.15 -10.50
CA GLY A 107 2.09 43.31 -11.31
C GLY A 107 3.23 44.02 -12.06
N ALA A 108 2.83 44.81 -13.07
CA ALA A 108 3.71 45.80 -13.71
C ALA A 108 4.09 46.95 -12.76
N THR A 109 3.35 47.11 -11.65
CA THR A 109 3.58 48.09 -10.59
C THR A 109 4.68 47.63 -9.63
N ALA A 110 5.32 48.59 -8.94
CA ALA A 110 6.41 48.31 -8.00
C ALA A 110 5.98 47.29 -6.91
N PRO A 111 6.91 46.45 -6.40
CA PRO A 111 6.60 45.50 -5.34
C PRO A 111 6.01 46.21 -4.12
N ALA A 112 4.97 45.63 -3.54
CA ALA A 112 4.24 46.19 -2.40
C ALA A 112 4.01 45.14 -1.32
N LEU A 113 3.94 45.58 -0.07
CA LEU A 113 3.60 44.73 1.07
C LEU A 113 2.09 44.77 1.33
N ARG A 114 1.56 43.72 1.95
CA ARG A 114 0.19 43.63 2.45
C ARG A 114 0.21 43.24 3.91
N THR A 115 -0.74 43.75 4.69
CA THR A 115 -0.86 43.42 6.11
C THR A 115 -1.18 41.94 6.36
N ARG A 116 -1.78 41.25 5.38
CA ARG A 116 -2.05 39.81 5.42
C ARG A 116 -1.71 39.15 4.07
N PRO A 117 -0.99 38.01 4.05
CA PRO A 117 -0.74 37.26 2.82
C PRO A 117 -2.03 36.68 2.20
N TYR A 118 -2.09 36.61 0.87
CA TYR A 118 -3.17 36.02 0.05
C TYR A 118 -4.57 36.65 0.16
N ASP A 119 -4.71 37.69 0.98
CA ASP A 119 -5.94 38.48 1.14
C ASP A 119 -5.92 39.63 0.11
N PRO A 120 -6.78 39.59 -0.93
CA PRO A 120 -6.82 40.61 -1.98
C PRO A 120 -7.24 41.98 -1.45
N ASP A 121 -7.99 42.04 -0.35
CA ASP A 121 -8.58 43.26 0.23
C ASP A 121 -7.73 43.83 1.37
N ALA A 122 -6.66 43.14 1.77
CA ALA A 122 -5.77 43.59 2.82
C ALA A 122 -5.08 44.93 2.45
N PRO A 123 -4.99 45.90 3.39
CA PRO A 123 -4.31 47.16 3.16
C PRO A 123 -2.87 46.99 2.67
N HIS A 124 -2.52 47.78 1.65
CA HIS A 124 -1.17 47.87 1.11
C HIS A 124 -0.26 48.72 2.02
N LEU A 125 0.98 48.27 2.16
CA LEU A 125 2.05 48.98 2.87
C LEU A 125 3.22 49.22 1.91
N PRO A 126 3.91 50.36 2.00
CA PRO A 126 5.13 50.58 1.25
C PRO A 126 6.23 49.64 1.74
N THR A 127 7.14 49.23 0.85
CA THR A 127 8.28 48.36 1.21
C THR A 127 9.23 49.02 2.21
N THR A 128 9.24 50.36 2.30
CA THR A 128 9.99 51.12 3.31
C THR A 128 9.51 50.89 4.74
N ALA A 129 8.32 50.33 4.95
CA ALA A 129 7.80 50.01 6.29
C ALA A 129 8.66 48.99 7.06
N LEU A 130 9.52 48.24 6.38
CA LEU A 130 10.48 47.29 6.98
C LEU A 130 11.90 47.85 7.13
N SER A 131 12.13 49.11 6.75
CA SER A 131 13.43 49.78 6.92
C SER A 131 13.54 50.35 8.33
N ASP A 132 13.78 49.48 9.32
CA ASP A 132 13.96 49.85 10.72
C ASP A 132 15.36 50.41 10.98
N PRO A 133 15.53 51.74 11.18
CA PRO A 133 16.84 52.36 11.34
C PRO A 133 17.58 51.90 12.60
N SER A 134 16.90 51.23 13.54
CA SER A 134 17.54 50.66 14.71
C SER A 134 18.33 49.38 14.40
N GLY A 135 18.12 48.76 13.23
CA GLY A 135 18.83 47.56 12.79
C GLY A 135 18.39 46.26 13.48
N HIS A 136 17.33 46.30 14.29
CA HIS A 136 16.88 45.15 15.09
C HIS A 136 15.79 44.31 14.42
N THR A 137 15.24 44.78 13.30
CA THR A 137 14.29 44.01 12.51
C THR A 137 15.03 43.09 11.55
N LEU A 138 14.91 41.79 11.79
CA LEU A 138 15.31 40.75 10.85
C LEU A 138 14.20 40.54 9.82
N VAL A 139 14.55 40.55 8.52
CA VAL A 139 13.61 40.30 7.43
C VAL A 139 13.87 38.93 6.82
N LEU A 140 12.85 38.07 6.81
CA LEU A 140 12.90 36.75 6.19
C LEU A 140 11.82 36.65 5.13
N VAL A 141 12.21 36.55 3.86
CA VAL A 141 11.28 36.50 2.72
C VAL A 141 11.09 35.06 2.26
N VAL A 142 9.86 34.54 2.26
CA VAL A 142 9.54 33.21 1.73
C VAL A 142 8.96 33.36 0.34
N SER A 143 9.64 32.85 -0.68
CA SER A 143 9.20 32.97 -2.09
C SER A 143 9.67 31.79 -2.94
N ASP A 144 8.93 31.50 -4.00
CA ASP A 144 9.32 30.59 -5.08
C ASP A 144 10.07 31.30 -6.22
N GLY A 145 10.19 32.63 -6.17
CA GLY A 145 10.90 33.45 -7.15
C GLY A 145 10.19 33.62 -8.49
N VAL A 146 8.91 33.25 -8.62
CA VAL A 146 8.21 33.18 -9.91
C VAL A 146 7.60 34.52 -10.34
N GLY A 147 7.35 35.41 -9.38
CA GLY A 147 6.78 36.74 -9.65
C GLY A 147 7.60 37.57 -10.64
N ALA A 148 6.93 38.43 -11.42
CA ALA A 148 7.57 39.27 -12.43
C ALA A 148 8.69 40.15 -11.84
N ALA A 149 8.47 40.70 -10.64
CA ALA A 149 9.44 41.53 -9.94
C ALA A 149 10.76 40.81 -9.59
N TRP A 150 10.75 39.48 -9.47
CA TRP A 150 11.97 38.69 -9.26
C TRP A 150 12.79 38.60 -10.54
N ARG A 151 12.12 38.37 -11.68
CA ARG A 151 12.79 38.22 -12.98
C ARG A 151 13.33 39.52 -13.54
N ASP A 152 12.61 40.62 -13.38
CA ASP A 152 13.01 41.95 -13.89
C ASP A 152 13.96 42.71 -12.94
N GLY A 153 14.28 42.13 -11.77
CA GLY A 153 15.24 42.68 -10.82
C GLY A 153 14.69 43.73 -9.86
N ARG A 154 13.43 44.16 -9.98
CA ARG A 154 12.82 45.14 -9.06
C ARG A 154 12.83 44.64 -7.61
N MET A 155 12.62 43.35 -7.39
CA MET A 155 12.70 42.76 -6.06
C MET A 155 14.12 42.78 -5.49
N GLY A 156 15.13 42.63 -6.34
CA GLY A 156 16.55 42.76 -5.94
C GLY A 156 16.86 44.13 -5.34
N GLN A 157 16.26 45.21 -5.89
CA GLN A 157 16.42 46.57 -5.35
C GLN A 157 15.74 46.74 -3.99
N VAL A 158 14.59 46.09 -3.76
CA VAL A 158 13.89 46.09 -2.48
C VAL A 158 14.70 45.32 -1.43
N LEU A 159 15.19 44.13 -1.77
CA LEU A 159 16.02 43.33 -0.89
C LEU A 159 17.31 44.05 -0.52
N ALA A 160 17.99 44.68 -1.48
CA ALA A 160 19.21 45.45 -1.20
C ALA A 160 18.97 46.59 -0.21
N ARG A 161 17.79 47.22 -0.24
CA ARG A 161 17.41 48.26 0.72
C ARG A 161 17.20 47.71 2.13
N TRP A 162 16.46 46.61 2.27
CA TRP A 162 16.26 45.97 3.58
C TRP A 162 17.58 45.44 4.15
N ALA A 163 18.36 44.78 3.30
CA ALA A 163 19.67 44.21 3.62
C ALA A 163 20.74 45.28 3.91
N GLY A 164 20.52 46.53 3.48
CA GLY A 164 21.36 47.67 3.81
C GLY A 164 21.11 48.24 5.21
N VAL A 165 19.97 47.92 5.84
CA VAL A 165 19.58 48.44 7.16
C VAL A 165 19.65 47.36 8.25
N GLY A 166 19.33 46.11 7.93
CA GLY A 166 19.33 45.02 8.90
C GLY A 166 19.47 43.63 8.26
N PRO A 167 19.55 42.57 9.07
CA PRO A 167 19.73 41.21 8.58
C PRO A 167 18.56 40.78 7.70
N THR A 168 18.84 40.43 6.45
CA THR A 168 17.82 40.05 5.46
C THR A 168 18.21 38.74 4.77
N ALA A 169 17.27 37.80 4.64
CA ALA A 169 17.46 36.58 3.86
C ALA A 169 16.19 36.17 3.13
N VAL A 170 16.36 35.40 2.06
CA VAL A 170 15.25 34.75 1.33
C VAL A 170 15.26 33.27 1.68
N VAL A 171 14.12 32.69 2.00
CA VAL A 171 13.89 31.24 2.07
C VAL A 171 13.25 30.84 0.76
N HIS A 172 13.96 30.06 -0.04
CA HIS A 172 13.49 29.62 -1.35
C HIS A 172 12.53 28.44 -1.17
N ALA A 173 11.29 28.57 -1.65
CA ALA A 173 10.28 27.53 -1.49
C ALA A 173 10.49 26.35 -2.48
N LEU A 174 10.98 26.63 -3.70
CA LEU A 174 11.33 25.57 -4.65
C LEU A 174 12.58 24.80 -4.20
N PRO A 175 12.68 23.50 -4.55
CA PRO A 175 13.91 22.73 -4.37
C PRO A 175 15.07 23.29 -5.23
N PRO A 176 16.34 23.11 -4.81
CA PRO A 176 17.52 23.71 -5.47
C PRO A 176 17.61 23.47 -6.97
N ARG A 177 17.21 22.27 -7.43
CA ARG A 177 17.19 21.89 -8.85
C ARG A 177 16.31 22.78 -9.73
N LEU A 178 15.34 23.49 -9.15
CA LEU A 178 14.42 24.37 -9.86
C LEU A 178 14.76 25.86 -9.72
N TRP A 179 15.78 26.23 -8.93
CA TRP A 179 16.11 27.64 -8.67
C TRP A 179 16.48 28.39 -9.95
N ASP A 180 17.20 27.75 -10.87
CA ASP A 180 17.61 28.36 -12.15
C ASP A 180 16.42 28.72 -13.06
N SER A 181 15.28 28.04 -12.88
CA SER A 181 14.04 28.33 -13.60
C SER A 181 13.20 29.45 -12.95
N SER A 182 13.59 29.89 -11.75
CA SER A 182 12.99 31.00 -11.03
C SER A 182 13.68 32.34 -11.34
N GLY A 183 13.12 33.44 -10.85
CA GLY A 183 13.77 34.76 -10.86
C GLY A 183 14.84 34.92 -9.77
N ILE A 184 14.98 33.97 -8.84
CA ILE A 184 15.98 33.99 -7.77
C ILE A 184 17.16 33.12 -8.18
N ARG A 185 18.32 33.74 -8.39
CA ARG A 185 19.55 33.02 -8.73
C ARG A 185 20.59 33.21 -7.66
N THR A 186 21.45 32.22 -7.49
CA THR A 186 22.41 32.23 -6.40
C THR A 186 23.80 31.81 -6.87
N ARG A 187 24.83 32.30 -6.18
CA ARG A 187 26.20 31.78 -6.24
C ARG A 187 26.73 31.64 -4.83
N ARG A 188 27.54 30.63 -4.55
CA ARG A 188 28.11 30.42 -3.21
C ARG A 188 29.28 31.36 -2.98
N TRP A 189 29.25 32.07 -1.86
CA TRP A 189 30.30 32.97 -1.42
C TRP A 189 30.63 32.73 0.04
N GLN A 190 31.88 32.95 0.41
CA GLN A 190 32.26 33.01 1.81
C GLN A 190 31.91 34.38 2.36
N VAL A 191 31.20 34.40 3.49
CA VAL A 191 30.77 35.62 4.17
C VAL A 191 31.28 35.64 5.60
N ARG A 192 31.64 36.83 6.07
CA ARG A 192 32.09 37.07 7.45
C ARG A 192 31.41 38.29 8.05
N THR A 193 30.83 38.13 9.24
CA THR A 193 30.22 39.21 10.02
C THR A 193 31.25 39.86 10.95
N ARG A 194 31.04 41.15 11.28
CA ARG A 194 31.89 41.91 12.22
C ARG A 194 31.21 42.17 13.56
N ARG A 195 29.88 42.10 13.60
CA ARG A 195 29.04 42.32 14.78
C ARG A 195 27.80 41.43 14.67
N PRO A 196 27.25 40.92 15.79
CA PRO A 196 26.00 40.19 15.77
C PRO A 196 24.88 41.08 15.22
N GLY A 197 24.02 40.54 14.35
CA GLY A 197 22.86 41.26 13.82
C GLY A 197 23.20 42.41 12.86
N SER A 198 24.46 42.51 12.37
CA SER A 198 24.82 43.57 11.42
C SER A 198 24.03 43.46 10.12
N ALA A 199 23.73 44.62 9.52
CA ALA A 199 23.19 44.69 8.17
C ALA A 199 24.05 43.87 7.20
N ASN A 200 23.42 43.26 6.20
CA ASN A 200 24.15 42.44 5.23
C ASN A 200 25.19 43.26 4.46
N ALA A 201 24.93 44.55 4.22
CA ALA A 201 25.87 45.44 3.56
C ALA A 201 27.21 45.60 4.31
N ASP A 202 27.25 45.31 5.61
CA ASP A 202 28.46 45.37 6.42
C ASP A 202 29.29 44.08 6.38
N TRP A 203 28.80 43.03 5.71
CA TRP A 203 29.46 41.73 5.66
C TRP A 203 30.67 41.78 4.73
N ALA A 204 31.75 41.12 5.12
CA ALA A 204 32.87 40.87 4.23
C ALA A 204 32.56 39.65 3.36
N VAL A 205 32.63 39.80 2.04
CA VAL A 205 32.32 38.74 1.06
C VAL A 205 33.58 38.42 0.25
N ALA A 206 33.89 37.14 0.11
CA ALA A 206 35.01 36.65 -0.68
C ALA A 206 34.61 35.36 -1.42
N ASP A 207 35.23 35.13 -2.58
CA ASP A 207 35.09 33.85 -3.26
C ASP A 207 35.80 32.77 -2.41
N PRO A 208 35.19 31.59 -2.21
CA PRO A 208 35.77 30.55 -1.36
C PRO A 208 37.06 29.94 -1.91
N VAL A 209 37.35 30.12 -3.20
CA VAL A 209 38.51 29.52 -3.88
C VAL A 209 39.39 30.58 -4.56
N LEU A 210 38.78 31.57 -5.20
CA LEU A 210 39.50 32.56 -6.01
C LEU A 210 39.97 33.77 -5.19
N PRO A 211 41.15 34.34 -5.49
CA PRO A 211 41.56 35.63 -4.95
C PRO A 211 40.56 36.75 -5.28
N SER A 212 40.42 37.71 -4.36
CA SER A 212 39.50 38.86 -4.52
C SER A 212 39.79 39.76 -5.73
N ALA A 213 40.98 39.65 -6.32
CA ALA A 213 41.34 40.32 -7.58
C ALA A 213 40.63 39.70 -8.81
N LEU A 214 40.31 38.40 -8.76
CA LEU A 214 39.71 37.64 -9.87
C LEU A 214 38.20 37.47 -9.73
N ALA A 215 37.68 37.47 -8.50
CA ALA A 215 36.26 37.33 -8.21
C ALA A 215 35.83 38.39 -7.17
N ARG A 216 35.06 39.38 -7.63
CA ARG A 216 34.44 40.40 -6.77
C ARG A 216 32.95 40.15 -6.68
N PHE A 217 32.40 40.39 -5.50
CA PHE A 217 30.96 40.36 -5.27
C PHE A 217 30.38 41.76 -5.53
N ASP A 218 29.44 41.86 -6.46
CA ASP A 218 28.77 43.12 -6.80
C ASP A 218 27.40 43.19 -6.12
N GLY A 219 27.18 44.22 -5.30
CA GLY A 219 25.89 44.49 -4.63
C GLY A 219 25.86 44.16 -3.14
N VAL A 220 24.65 44.13 -2.56
CA VAL A 220 24.43 43.80 -1.14
C VAL A 220 24.22 42.29 -1.00
N PRO A 221 24.96 41.58 -0.13
CA PRO A 221 24.90 40.12 -0.07
C PRO A 221 23.60 39.65 0.60
N VAL A 222 22.67 39.09 -0.15
CA VAL A 222 21.41 38.55 0.40
C VAL A 222 21.44 37.02 0.32
N PRO A 223 21.52 36.30 1.46
CA PRO A 223 21.46 34.84 1.47
C PRO A 223 20.12 34.31 0.96
N VAL A 224 20.18 33.22 0.20
CA VAL A 224 19.02 32.46 -0.27
C VAL A 224 19.08 31.06 0.30
N LEU A 225 18.29 30.80 1.32
CA LEU A 225 18.35 29.61 2.15
C LEU A 225 17.30 28.60 1.72
N GLU A 226 17.64 27.32 1.83
CA GLU A 226 16.65 26.25 1.77
C GLU A 226 15.89 26.18 3.11
N PRO A 227 14.63 25.72 3.12
CA PRO A 227 13.84 25.56 4.34
C PRO A 227 14.27 24.33 5.17
N GLU A 228 15.59 24.12 5.31
CA GLU A 228 16.20 22.99 5.99
C GLU A 228 17.03 23.42 7.20
N ALA A 229 17.22 22.51 8.15
CA ALA A 229 17.90 22.81 9.40
C ALA A 229 19.36 23.25 9.21
N GLY A 230 20.09 22.66 8.25
CA GLY A 230 21.51 22.97 8.00
C GLY A 230 21.75 24.42 7.56
N PRO A 231 21.23 24.85 6.40
CA PRO A 231 21.39 26.22 5.89
C PRO A 231 20.86 27.28 6.87
N LEU A 232 19.74 27.02 7.54
CA LEU A 232 19.21 27.90 8.58
C LEU A 232 20.13 27.98 9.80
N ALA A 233 20.79 26.89 10.20
CA ALA A 233 21.74 26.88 11.31
C ALA A 233 23.01 27.68 10.98
N ASP A 234 23.56 27.51 9.78
CA ASP A 234 24.75 28.26 9.34
C ASP A 234 24.48 29.76 9.32
N TRP A 235 23.35 30.16 8.77
CA TRP A 235 22.92 31.55 8.75
C TRP A 235 22.60 32.09 10.15
N ALA A 236 21.91 31.32 11.00
CA ALA A 236 21.61 31.73 12.38
C ALA A 236 22.89 31.92 13.21
N ARG A 237 23.88 31.03 13.07
CA ARG A 237 25.20 31.16 13.71
C ARG A 237 25.97 32.37 13.21
N LEU A 238 25.93 32.62 11.90
CA LEU A 238 26.58 33.77 11.27
C LEU A 238 26.06 35.09 11.85
N ILE A 239 24.74 35.24 11.92
CA ILE A 239 24.09 36.46 12.46
C ILE A 239 24.30 36.60 13.96
N ALA A 240 24.27 35.49 14.70
CA ALA A 240 24.44 35.49 16.15
C ALA A 240 25.87 35.82 16.61
N SER A 241 26.87 35.69 15.73
CA SER A 241 28.28 35.82 16.08
C SER A 241 28.88 37.16 15.66
N ALA A 242 29.80 37.68 16.48
CA ALA A 242 30.59 38.88 16.17
C ALA A 242 31.72 38.61 15.15
N SER A 243 32.07 37.35 14.91
CA SER A 243 33.09 36.95 13.93
C SER A 243 32.70 35.63 13.26
N GLY A 244 31.41 35.50 12.93
CA GLY A 244 30.89 34.33 12.25
C GLY A 244 31.43 34.28 10.82
N THR A 245 31.81 33.10 10.36
CA THR A 245 32.16 32.85 8.96
C THR A 245 31.33 31.70 8.45
N ALA A 246 30.75 31.83 7.26
CA ALA A 246 29.94 30.80 6.62
C ALA A 246 30.11 30.87 5.10
N VAL A 247 29.87 29.76 4.40
CA VAL A 247 29.73 29.75 2.94
C VAL A 247 28.25 29.67 2.64
N LEU A 248 27.68 30.73 2.06
CA LEU A 248 26.25 30.83 1.80
C LEU A 248 25.98 31.08 0.31
N PRO A 249 24.90 30.51 -0.25
CA PRO A 249 24.35 30.95 -1.53
C PRO A 249 23.81 32.38 -1.40
N LEU A 250 24.44 33.33 -2.09
CA LEU A 250 24.02 34.73 -2.14
C LEU A 250 23.29 35.02 -3.46
N LEU A 251 22.29 35.90 -3.38
CA LEU A 251 21.51 36.38 -4.51
C LEU A 251 22.44 36.99 -5.57
N ALA A 252 22.34 36.50 -6.80
CA ALA A 252 23.07 36.99 -7.96
C ALA A 252 22.20 37.98 -8.76
N PRO A 253 22.80 38.99 -9.41
CA PRO A 253 22.05 39.93 -10.24
C PRO A 253 21.38 39.25 -11.46
N PRO A 254 20.32 39.84 -12.03
CA PRO A 254 19.69 39.40 -13.28
C PRO A 254 20.69 39.40 -14.46
N ARG A 255 20.45 38.60 -15.51
CA ARG A 255 21.34 38.46 -16.69
C ARG A 255 20.67 39.26 -17.79
N GLY A 256 21.32 40.33 -18.24
CA GLY A 256 20.84 41.17 -19.34
C GLY A 256 19.77 42.19 -18.92
N ALA A 257 19.64 43.25 -19.74
CA ALA A 257 18.63 44.29 -19.58
C ALA A 257 17.21 43.69 -19.59
N PRO A 258 16.26 44.28 -18.84
CA PRO A 258 14.89 43.78 -18.80
C PRO A 258 14.30 43.79 -20.20
N VAL A 259 14.07 42.61 -20.78
CA VAL A 259 13.22 42.50 -21.96
C VAL A 259 11.82 42.83 -21.46
N ALA A 260 11.35 44.04 -21.74
CA ALA A 260 9.97 44.44 -21.46
C ALA A 260 9.06 43.35 -22.05
N ALA A 261 8.34 42.63 -21.20
CA ALA A 261 7.39 41.63 -21.64
C ALA A 261 6.37 42.33 -22.54
N ARG A 262 6.51 42.14 -23.86
CA ARG A 262 5.47 42.48 -24.82
C ARG A 262 4.19 41.78 -24.34
N PRO A 263 3.02 42.45 -24.32
CA PRO A 263 1.78 41.75 -24.04
C PRO A 263 1.67 40.62 -25.06
N ALA A 264 1.67 39.37 -24.59
CA ALA A 264 1.54 38.23 -25.48
C ALA A 264 0.18 38.36 -26.19
N PRO A 265 0.12 38.22 -27.52
CA PRO A 265 -1.14 38.09 -28.22
C PRO A 265 -1.93 36.92 -27.59
N VAL A 266 -3.27 37.02 -27.61
CA VAL A 266 -4.14 35.93 -27.13
C VAL A 266 -3.71 34.65 -27.87
N PRO A 267 -3.25 33.62 -27.15
CA PRO A 267 -2.61 32.49 -27.77
C PRO A 267 -3.61 31.73 -28.66
N SER A 268 -3.19 31.42 -29.88
CA SER A 268 -3.93 30.51 -30.76
C SER A 268 -3.87 29.07 -30.24
N THR A 269 -4.72 28.19 -30.73
CA THR A 269 -4.66 26.75 -30.40
C THR A 269 -3.33 26.09 -30.81
N ALA A 270 -2.67 26.60 -31.86
CA ALA A 270 -1.32 26.18 -32.25
C ALA A 270 -0.26 26.56 -31.20
N ASP A 271 -0.40 27.74 -30.57
CA ASP A 271 0.46 28.18 -29.45
C ASP A 271 0.21 27.38 -28.16
N GLU A 272 -0.92 26.69 -28.03
CA GLU A 272 -1.24 25.82 -26.89
C GLU A 272 -0.58 24.45 -26.99
N LEU A 273 -0.65 23.79 -28.16
CA LEU A 273 0.09 22.56 -28.42
C LEU A 273 1.60 22.78 -28.34
N GLY A 274 2.09 23.91 -28.85
CA GLY A 274 3.48 24.33 -28.68
C GLY A 274 3.90 24.46 -27.21
N ARG A 275 3.02 24.96 -26.34
CA ARG A 275 3.27 25.03 -24.88
C ARG A 275 3.32 23.66 -24.22
N VAL A 276 2.49 22.70 -24.66
CA VAL A 276 2.56 21.31 -24.16
C VAL A 276 3.88 20.66 -24.57
N GLN A 277 4.34 20.90 -25.81
CA GLN A 277 5.62 20.37 -26.28
C GLN A 277 6.79 21.01 -25.51
N LEU A 278 6.79 22.33 -25.34
CA LEU A 278 7.80 23.02 -24.52
C LEU A 278 7.81 22.52 -23.07
N PHE A 279 6.64 22.26 -22.50
CA PHE A 279 6.54 21.64 -21.18
C PHE A 279 7.10 20.21 -21.18
N ARG A 280 6.78 19.38 -22.18
CA ARG A 280 7.32 18.02 -22.31
C ARG A 280 8.85 18.02 -22.41
N ASP A 281 9.41 18.98 -23.13
CA ASP A 281 10.86 19.08 -23.34
C ASP A 281 11.60 19.61 -22.11
N ALA A 282 10.93 20.40 -21.26
CA ALA A 282 11.53 21.03 -20.08
C ALA A 282 11.22 20.34 -18.74
N ALA A 283 10.09 19.64 -18.64
CA ALA A 283 9.64 18.99 -17.40
C ALA A 283 10.29 17.62 -17.20
N SER A 284 10.44 17.21 -15.95
CA SER A 284 10.81 15.82 -15.65
C SER A 284 9.76 14.84 -16.18
N PRO A 285 10.15 13.61 -16.57
CA PRO A 285 9.21 12.57 -17.00
C PRO A 285 8.10 12.31 -15.97
N GLU A 286 8.44 12.36 -14.68
CA GLU A 286 7.48 12.19 -13.58
C GLU A 286 6.52 13.37 -13.47
N ALA A 287 6.99 14.62 -13.65
CA ALA A 287 6.11 15.79 -13.69
C ALA A 287 5.18 15.76 -14.91
N TYR A 288 5.66 15.29 -16.06
CA TYR A 288 4.84 15.11 -17.26
C TYR A 288 3.75 14.04 -17.05
N ARG A 289 4.10 12.90 -16.45
CA ARG A 289 3.14 11.85 -16.06
C ARG A 289 2.14 12.36 -15.04
N LEU A 290 2.58 13.10 -14.03
CA LEU A 290 1.70 13.73 -13.03
C LEU A 290 0.74 14.73 -13.68
N ALA A 291 1.19 15.53 -14.66
CA ALA A 291 0.34 16.43 -15.41
C ALA A 291 -0.78 15.68 -16.16
N ALA A 292 -0.50 14.50 -16.71
CA ALA A 292 -1.51 13.64 -17.33
C ALA A 292 -2.58 13.18 -16.33
N HIS A 293 -2.17 12.67 -15.15
CA HIS A 293 -3.11 12.28 -14.08
C HIS A 293 -3.93 13.46 -13.56
N LEU A 294 -3.31 14.63 -13.39
CA LEU A 294 -4.02 15.85 -13.00
C LEU A 294 -5.02 16.28 -14.08
N SER A 295 -4.66 16.18 -15.36
CA SER A 295 -5.54 16.56 -16.48
C SER A 295 -6.80 15.69 -16.58
N ALA A 296 -6.77 14.47 -16.05
CA ALA A 296 -7.95 13.59 -15.97
C ALA A 296 -8.98 14.06 -14.93
N VAL A 297 -8.62 15.03 -14.09
CA VAL A 297 -9.41 15.52 -12.97
C VAL A 297 -9.68 17.03 -13.12
N ALA A 298 -10.94 17.46 -13.02
CA ALA A 298 -11.28 18.89 -13.01
C ALA A 298 -12.60 19.15 -12.25
N PRO A 299 -12.68 20.16 -11.36
CA PRO A 299 -11.67 21.19 -11.06
C PRO A 299 -10.53 20.74 -10.11
N LEU A 300 -9.37 21.40 -10.20
CA LEU A 300 -8.16 21.08 -9.42
C LEU A 300 -7.81 22.19 -8.42
N PRO A 301 -8.37 22.19 -7.20
CA PRO A 301 -7.80 22.95 -6.09
C PRO A 301 -6.50 22.27 -5.58
N VAL A 302 -5.64 23.01 -4.87
CA VAL A 302 -4.34 22.49 -4.40
C VAL A 302 -4.45 21.19 -3.58
N PRO A 303 -5.43 21.02 -2.67
CA PRO A 303 -5.61 19.76 -1.94
C PRO A 303 -5.90 18.56 -2.86
N VAL A 304 -6.66 18.76 -3.94
CA VAL A 304 -6.95 17.69 -4.93
C VAL A 304 -5.69 17.37 -5.73
N MET A 305 -4.91 18.38 -6.12
CA MET A 305 -3.63 18.14 -6.80
C MET A 305 -2.68 17.29 -5.95
N ARG A 306 -2.61 17.58 -4.64
CA ARG A 306 -1.79 16.81 -3.68
C ARG A 306 -2.31 15.38 -3.51
N MET A 307 -3.63 15.18 -3.55
CA MET A 307 -4.24 13.86 -3.48
C MET A 307 -3.91 13.01 -4.73
N VAL A 308 -4.01 13.61 -5.92
CA VAL A 308 -3.58 12.97 -7.18
C VAL A 308 -2.09 12.66 -7.14
N GLN A 309 -1.25 13.63 -6.72
CA GLN A 309 0.19 13.42 -6.58
C GLN A 309 0.52 12.23 -5.68
N LYS A 310 -0.12 12.14 -4.50
CA LYS A 310 0.10 11.06 -3.55
C LYS A 310 -0.32 9.71 -4.12
N ALA A 311 -1.40 9.66 -4.91
CA ALA A 311 -1.86 8.43 -5.57
C ALA A 311 -0.92 7.96 -6.70
N VAL A 312 -0.28 8.89 -7.42
CA VAL A 312 0.61 8.55 -8.56
C VAL A 312 2.02 8.20 -8.12
N ASP A 313 2.61 9.02 -7.24
CA ASP A 313 4.03 8.94 -6.90
C ASP A 313 4.30 8.25 -5.56
N GLY A 314 3.30 8.07 -4.71
CA GLY A 314 3.43 7.57 -3.33
C GLY A 314 4.26 8.48 -2.38
N ARG A 315 4.91 9.52 -2.93
CA ARG A 315 5.78 10.48 -2.24
C ARG A 315 5.16 11.87 -2.23
N SER A 316 5.52 12.67 -1.22
CA SER A 316 4.92 14.00 -0.98
C SER A 316 5.80 15.18 -1.45
N ASP A 317 6.77 14.96 -2.34
CA ASP A 317 7.67 16.03 -2.82
C ASP A 317 6.91 17.03 -3.68
N THR A 318 6.69 18.25 -3.16
CA THR A 318 5.94 19.32 -3.86
C THR A 318 6.68 19.83 -5.11
N GLY A 319 7.96 19.48 -5.32
CA GLY A 319 8.76 19.90 -6.47
C GLY A 319 8.17 19.51 -7.84
N ARG A 320 7.67 18.27 -8.00
CA ARG A 320 7.06 17.84 -9.29
C ARG A 320 5.74 18.54 -9.57
N LEU A 321 4.92 18.72 -8.53
CA LEU A 321 3.69 19.49 -8.66
C LEU A 321 4.00 20.96 -9.00
N ALA A 322 5.09 21.52 -8.46
CA ALA A 322 5.57 22.84 -8.83
C ALA A 322 6.02 22.89 -10.30
N GLU A 323 6.72 21.89 -10.83
CA GLU A 323 7.05 21.82 -12.27
C GLU A 323 5.79 21.91 -13.14
N VAL A 324 4.74 21.13 -12.82
CA VAL A 324 3.46 21.18 -13.55
C VAL A 324 2.80 22.56 -13.47
N PHE A 325 2.75 23.13 -12.26
CA PHE A 325 2.11 24.42 -12.02
C PHE A 325 2.87 25.58 -12.69
N LEU A 326 4.20 25.51 -12.72
CA LEU A 326 5.08 26.50 -13.35
C LEU A 326 5.22 26.32 -14.85
N GLY A 327 4.88 25.14 -15.39
CA GLY A 327 4.82 24.85 -16.82
C GLY A 327 3.80 25.66 -17.61
N GLY A 328 2.93 26.42 -16.93
CA GLY A 328 2.00 27.35 -17.57
C GLY A 328 0.83 26.70 -18.31
N LEU A 329 0.58 25.41 -18.06
CA LEU A 329 -0.52 24.64 -18.65
C LEU A 329 -1.84 24.83 -17.89
N MET A 330 -1.78 25.25 -16.63
CA MET A 330 -2.94 25.43 -15.75
C MET A 330 -3.36 26.90 -15.68
N ARG A 331 -4.68 27.14 -15.62
CA ARG A 331 -5.27 28.48 -15.45
C ARG A 331 -6.22 28.49 -14.24
N PRO A 332 -6.28 29.59 -13.48
CA PRO A 332 -7.31 29.75 -12.45
C PRO A 332 -8.69 29.78 -13.12
N VAL A 333 -9.68 29.17 -12.48
CA VAL A 333 -11.08 29.13 -12.94
C VAL A 333 -11.96 29.78 -11.87
N GLU A 334 -13.10 30.34 -12.27
CA GLU A 334 -14.08 30.83 -11.30
C GLU A 334 -14.61 29.67 -10.44
N PRO A 335 -14.74 29.88 -9.11
CA PRO A 335 -15.36 28.88 -8.26
C PRO A 335 -16.84 28.68 -8.63
N PRO A 336 -17.38 27.46 -8.48
CA PRO A 336 -18.79 27.20 -8.77
C PRO A 336 -19.69 28.05 -7.88
N ALA A 337 -20.83 28.51 -8.42
CA ALA A 337 -21.78 29.42 -7.76
C ALA A 337 -22.28 28.93 -6.38
N SER A 338 -22.18 27.63 -6.13
CA SER A 338 -22.52 26.95 -4.89
C SER A 338 -21.52 27.15 -3.73
N ALA A 339 -20.37 27.78 -3.97
CA ALA A 339 -19.39 28.10 -2.94
C ALA A 339 -19.88 29.16 -1.93
N GLY A 340 -21.04 29.76 -2.18
CA GLY A 340 -21.59 30.87 -1.40
C GLY A 340 -21.03 32.23 -1.86
N PRO A 341 -21.53 33.33 -1.30
CA PRO A 341 -21.05 34.68 -1.62
C PRO A 341 -19.67 35.00 -1.02
N ASP A 342 -19.23 34.21 -0.02
CA ASP A 342 -17.95 34.41 0.65
C ASP A 342 -16.78 33.86 -0.19
N PRO A 343 -15.66 34.58 -0.31
CA PRO A 343 -14.52 34.12 -1.09
C PRO A 343 -13.93 32.83 -0.50
N LEU A 344 -13.74 31.82 -1.35
CA LEU A 344 -13.10 30.57 -0.96
C LEU A 344 -11.70 30.82 -0.36
N PRO A 345 -11.30 30.01 0.63
CA PRO A 345 -9.91 29.99 1.10
C PRO A 345 -8.93 29.89 -0.08
N PRO A 346 -7.78 30.60 -0.05
CA PRO A 346 -6.87 30.70 -1.21
C PRO A 346 -6.43 29.37 -1.84
N GLU A 347 -6.26 28.33 -1.04
CA GLU A 347 -5.90 26.95 -1.41
C GLU A 347 -7.01 26.19 -2.13
N HIS A 348 -8.27 26.60 -1.97
CA HIS A 348 -9.43 26.01 -2.62
C HIS A 348 -9.80 26.70 -3.93
N ARG A 349 -9.03 27.71 -4.34
CA ARG A 349 -9.20 28.32 -5.66
C ARG A 349 -8.98 27.24 -6.73
N PRO A 350 -9.95 27.00 -7.63
CA PRO A 350 -9.86 25.92 -8.59
C PRO A 350 -8.98 26.31 -9.77
N PHE A 351 -8.29 25.31 -10.30
CA PHE A 351 -7.52 25.41 -11.55
C PHE A 351 -8.01 24.37 -12.55
N ALA A 352 -7.78 24.64 -13.83
CA ALA A 352 -8.01 23.68 -14.90
C ALA A 352 -6.90 23.77 -15.95
N PHE A 353 -6.70 22.67 -16.68
CA PHE A 353 -5.91 22.67 -17.91
C PHE A 353 -6.72 23.30 -19.05
N THR A 354 -6.06 23.80 -20.09
CA THR A 354 -6.75 24.15 -21.34
C THR A 354 -7.21 22.88 -22.04
N ASP A 355 -8.27 22.95 -22.84
CA ASP A 355 -8.81 21.79 -23.55
C ASP A 355 -7.76 21.10 -24.43
N ALA A 356 -6.95 21.89 -25.15
CA ALA A 356 -5.86 21.38 -25.98
C ALA A 356 -4.74 20.71 -25.16
N ALA A 357 -4.37 21.29 -24.02
CA ALA A 357 -3.37 20.71 -23.13
C ALA A 357 -3.88 19.41 -22.48
N GLN A 358 -5.15 19.38 -22.08
CA GLN A 358 -5.78 18.20 -21.52
C GLN A 358 -5.83 17.04 -22.52
N GLN A 359 -6.25 17.28 -23.76
CA GLN A 359 -6.30 16.23 -24.79
C GLN A 359 -4.92 15.63 -25.07
N ALA A 360 -3.89 16.48 -25.18
CA ALA A 360 -2.53 16.03 -25.40
C ALA A 360 -1.95 15.23 -24.21
N LEU A 361 -2.27 15.65 -22.98
CA LEU A 361 -1.78 14.99 -21.76
C LEU A 361 -2.50 13.66 -21.47
N LEU A 362 -3.80 13.53 -21.77
CA LEU A 362 -4.54 12.28 -21.56
C LEU A 362 -4.02 11.12 -22.42
N GLY A 363 -3.42 11.41 -23.57
CA GLY A 363 -2.75 10.40 -24.41
C GLY A 363 -1.37 9.96 -23.90
N ALA A 364 -0.81 10.62 -22.89
CA ALA A 364 0.54 10.33 -22.39
C ALA A 364 0.60 9.13 -21.42
N VAL A 365 -0.54 8.67 -20.90
CA VAL A 365 -0.63 7.62 -19.89
C VAL A 365 -1.75 6.63 -20.25
N PRO A 366 -1.56 5.31 -20.06
CA PRO A 366 -2.62 4.32 -20.32
C PRO A 366 -3.89 4.58 -19.51
N LEU A 367 -5.06 4.41 -20.13
CA LEU A 367 -6.36 4.62 -19.48
C LEU A 367 -6.53 3.77 -18.21
N ALA A 368 -6.01 2.54 -18.21
CA ALA A 368 -6.06 1.65 -17.04
C ALA A 368 -5.37 2.26 -15.81
N GLU A 369 -4.27 3.00 -16.02
CA GLU A 369 -3.54 3.67 -14.95
C GLU A 369 -4.31 4.88 -14.43
N LEU A 370 -4.91 5.69 -15.31
CA LEU A 370 -5.78 6.80 -14.91
C LEU A 370 -6.97 6.31 -14.07
N VAL A 371 -7.56 5.18 -14.44
CA VAL A 371 -8.65 4.53 -13.68
C VAL A 371 -8.16 4.02 -12.33
N ALA A 372 -6.97 3.43 -12.25
CA ALA A 372 -6.37 2.98 -10.99
C ALA A 372 -6.11 4.15 -10.03
N THR A 373 -5.58 5.27 -10.53
CA THR A 373 -5.39 6.51 -9.77
C THR A 373 -6.73 7.02 -9.24
N SER A 374 -7.77 7.07 -10.09
CA SER A 374 -9.11 7.51 -9.66
C SER A 374 -9.70 6.61 -8.56
N ARG A 375 -9.57 5.28 -8.67
CA ARG A 375 -10.01 4.34 -7.63
C ARG A 375 -9.26 4.53 -6.31
N THR A 376 -7.95 4.80 -6.38
CA THR A 376 -7.10 5.06 -5.20
C THR A 376 -7.54 6.34 -4.50
N ILE A 377 -7.82 7.39 -5.26
CA ILE A 377 -8.38 8.64 -4.75
C ILE A 377 -9.75 8.39 -4.10
N GLY A 378 -10.62 7.60 -4.73
CA GLY A 378 -11.93 7.22 -4.20
C GLY A 378 -11.86 6.55 -2.84
N ARG A 379 -11.05 5.51 -2.73
CA ARG A 379 -10.80 4.81 -1.47
C ARG A 379 -10.25 5.74 -0.39
N ARG A 380 -9.34 6.65 -0.77
CA ARG A 380 -8.80 7.62 0.17
C ARG A 380 -9.85 8.61 0.65
N LEU A 381 -10.74 9.09 -0.23
CA LEU A 381 -11.88 9.89 0.18
C LEU A 381 -12.83 9.08 1.08
N GLU A 382 -12.99 7.79 0.83
CA GLU A 382 -13.83 6.93 1.66
C GLU A 382 -13.34 6.79 3.10
N GLU A 383 -12.03 6.66 3.29
CA GLU A 383 -11.38 6.64 4.61
C GLU A 383 -11.60 7.94 5.41
N LEU A 384 -11.80 9.06 4.70
CA LEU A 384 -11.81 10.40 5.27
C LEU A 384 -13.23 10.96 5.46
N ALA A 385 -14.22 10.34 4.83
CA ALA A 385 -15.59 10.83 4.81
C ALA A 385 -16.24 10.75 6.20
N GLY A 386 -16.94 11.82 6.59
CA GLY A 386 -17.56 11.95 7.92
C GLY A 386 -16.64 12.51 9.01
N ARG A 387 -15.41 12.92 8.70
CA ARG A 387 -14.44 13.52 9.64
C ARG A 387 -14.15 15.01 9.33
N SER A 388 -15.13 15.90 9.58
CA SER A 388 -15.00 17.39 9.59
C SER A 388 -14.54 18.05 8.25
N PRO A 389 -14.81 19.35 7.99
CA PRO A 389 -14.74 19.94 6.66
C PRO A 389 -13.40 20.63 6.40
N ASP A 390 -12.71 20.43 5.26
CA ASP A 390 -11.72 21.42 4.80
C ASP A 390 -11.88 21.84 3.33
N PHE A 391 -12.31 21.03 2.35
CA PHE A 391 -12.61 21.55 0.99
C PHE A 391 -13.98 21.10 0.42
N PRO A 392 -14.64 21.91 -0.45
CA PRO A 392 -15.94 21.57 -1.01
C PRO A 392 -15.84 20.47 -2.09
N ALA A 393 -16.48 19.33 -1.84
CA ALA A 393 -16.68 18.27 -2.83
C ALA A 393 -18.19 18.05 -3.07
N TRP A 394 -18.58 18.00 -4.35
CA TRP A 394 -19.95 17.79 -4.80
C TRP A 394 -20.16 16.33 -5.17
N LEU A 395 -21.26 15.75 -4.67
CA LEU A 395 -21.74 14.44 -5.09
C LEU A 395 -22.83 14.67 -6.14
N ALA A 396 -22.74 14.00 -7.29
CA ALA A 396 -23.77 14.08 -8.31
C ALA A 396 -25.11 13.55 -7.74
N HIS A 397 -26.15 14.37 -7.80
CA HIS A 397 -27.48 14.04 -7.28
C HIS A 397 -28.56 14.59 -8.23
N THR A 398 -29.53 13.76 -8.60
CA THR A 398 -30.58 14.12 -9.58
C THR A 398 -31.50 15.23 -9.10
N ALA A 399 -31.65 15.41 -7.79
CA ALA A 399 -32.37 16.54 -7.17
C ALA A 399 -31.44 17.64 -6.62
N GLY A 400 -30.16 17.67 -7.02
CA GLY A 400 -29.22 18.70 -6.58
C GLY A 400 -29.57 20.09 -7.11
N THR A 401 -29.38 21.12 -6.29
CA THR A 401 -29.65 22.52 -6.66
C THR A 401 -28.50 23.20 -7.41
N ASP A 402 -27.29 22.63 -7.32
CA ASP A 402 -26.08 23.18 -7.88
C ASP A 402 -25.83 22.67 -9.31
N ARG A 403 -25.46 23.57 -10.22
CA ARG A 403 -25.03 23.21 -11.58
C ARG A 403 -23.51 23.31 -11.69
N LEU A 404 -22.87 22.22 -12.11
CA LEU A 404 -21.44 22.21 -12.40
C LEU A 404 -21.15 22.87 -13.76
N PRO A 405 -19.96 23.47 -13.98
CA PRO A 405 -19.57 24.03 -15.26
C PRO A 405 -19.59 22.99 -16.40
N PRO A 406 -19.84 23.41 -17.66
CA PRO A 406 -19.68 22.54 -18.82
C PRO A 406 -18.24 21.98 -18.87
N GLY A 407 -18.09 20.66 -18.77
CA GLY A 407 -16.78 19.99 -18.78
C GLY A 407 -16.25 19.54 -17.41
N ALA A 408 -16.97 19.77 -16.31
CA ALA A 408 -16.62 19.20 -15.00
C ALA A 408 -16.62 17.66 -15.06
N ARG A 409 -15.54 17.03 -14.57
CA ARG A 409 -15.38 15.58 -14.58
C ARG A 409 -15.31 15.04 -13.15
N PRO A 410 -15.91 13.88 -12.86
CA PRO A 410 -15.75 13.26 -11.55
C PRO A 410 -14.28 12.92 -11.33
N PHE A 411 -13.72 13.36 -10.20
CA PHE A 411 -12.36 13.01 -9.80
C PHE A 411 -12.28 11.61 -9.17
N SER A 412 -13.42 11.10 -8.70
CA SER A 412 -13.59 9.72 -8.27
C SER A 412 -15.07 9.30 -8.26
N THR A 413 -15.31 7.99 -8.32
CA THR A 413 -16.56 7.36 -7.88
C THR A 413 -16.48 7.03 -6.39
N VAL A 414 -17.63 6.98 -5.71
CA VAL A 414 -17.75 6.68 -4.28
C VAL A 414 -18.63 5.44 -4.09
N GLU A 415 -18.23 4.50 -3.24
CA GLU A 415 -19.01 3.29 -2.96
C GLU A 415 -20.40 3.60 -2.36
N ARG A 416 -21.40 2.77 -2.72
CA ARG A 416 -22.82 2.89 -2.31
C ARG A 416 -23.02 3.09 -0.81
N ARG A 417 -22.22 2.41 0.02
CA ARG A 417 -22.29 2.48 1.49
C ARG A 417 -21.90 3.86 2.02
N LEU A 418 -21.00 4.56 1.32
CA LEU A 418 -20.58 5.89 1.75
C LEU A 418 -21.50 7.01 1.25
N ALA A 419 -22.04 6.89 0.05
CA ALA A 419 -23.09 7.81 -0.43
C ALA A 419 -24.29 7.84 0.55
N ALA A 420 -24.69 6.67 1.06
CA ALA A 420 -25.72 6.53 2.09
C ALA A 420 -25.34 7.18 3.44
N ARG A 421 -24.07 7.07 3.87
CA ARG A 421 -23.54 7.75 5.06
C ARG A 421 -23.49 9.28 4.92
N LEU A 422 -23.31 9.78 3.70
CA LEU A 422 -23.25 11.20 3.37
C LEU A 422 -24.62 11.85 3.10
N GLY A 423 -25.72 11.13 3.39
CA GLY A 423 -27.08 11.64 3.27
C GLY A 423 -27.68 11.56 1.86
N ALA A 424 -27.00 10.90 0.91
CA ALA A 424 -27.62 10.58 -0.37
C ALA A 424 -28.55 9.37 -0.19
N PRO A 425 -29.83 9.45 -0.58
CA PRO A 425 -30.72 8.30 -0.50
C PRO A 425 -30.15 7.16 -1.35
N SER A 426 -30.09 5.96 -0.77
CA SER A 426 -29.55 4.74 -1.39
C SER A 426 -30.28 4.30 -2.67
N SER A 427 -31.31 5.04 -3.10
CA SER A 427 -32.01 4.91 -4.38
C SER A 427 -31.30 5.61 -5.55
N ALA A 428 -30.35 6.52 -5.32
CA ALA A 428 -29.77 7.36 -6.37
C ALA A 428 -28.60 6.72 -7.17
N LEU A 429 -28.17 5.50 -6.82
CA LEU A 429 -27.15 4.73 -7.58
C LEU A 429 -27.69 3.39 -8.09
N THR A 430 -29.01 3.33 -8.30
CA THR A 430 -29.56 2.34 -9.23
C THR A 430 -29.48 2.97 -10.62
N THR A 431 -28.59 2.45 -11.48
CA THR A 431 -28.79 2.61 -12.92
C THR A 431 -30.25 2.21 -13.20
N GLY A 432 -30.97 3.11 -13.85
CA GLY A 432 -32.44 3.26 -13.79
C GLY A 432 -33.30 2.12 -14.35
N MET A 433 -32.77 0.90 -14.52
CA MET A 433 -33.53 -0.26 -15.02
C MET A 433 -33.63 -1.42 -14.01
N ALA A 434 -32.58 -1.74 -13.25
CA ALA A 434 -32.60 -2.87 -12.31
C ALA A 434 -33.50 -2.65 -11.06
N ALA A 435 -33.70 -1.39 -10.64
CA ALA A 435 -34.55 -1.06 -9.48
C ALA A 435 -36.06 -1.18 -9.75
N ALA A 436 -36.47 -1.14 -11.03
CA ALA A 436 -37.87 -1.20 -11.44
C ALA A 436 -38.44 -2.63 -11.34
N GLN A 437 -37.58 -3.66 -11.33
CA GLN A 437 -37.99 -5.08 -11.34
C GLN A 437 -38.40 -5.61 -9.96
N TRP A 438 -37.94 -4.97 -8.88
CA TRP A 438 -38.22 -5.36 -7.50
C TRP A 438 -39.34 -4.50 -6.88
N ARG A 439 -40.49 -5.11 -6.62
CA ARG A 439 -41.68 -4.42 -6.12
C ARG A 439 -41.77 -4.46 -4.59
N PRO A 440 -42.42 -3.47 -3.94
CA PRO A 440 -42.76 -3.55 -2.52
C PRO A 440 -43.63 -4.78 -2.24
N LEU A 441 -43.55 -5.32 -1.02
CA LEU A 441 -44.45 -6.39 -0.58
C LEU A 441 -45.90 -5.87 -0.55
N ASP A 442 -46.83 -6.65 -1.08
CA ASP A 442 -48.26 -6.32 -1.19
C ASP A 442 -49.09 -6.85 -0.01
N GLY A 443 -48.44 -7.32 1.07
CA GLY A 443 -49.06 -7.85 2.28
C GLY A 443 -49.68 -9.25 2.13
N ARG A 444 -49.57 -9.88 0.96
CA ARG A 444 -50.10 -11.24 0.69
C ARG A 444 -49.05 -12.35 0.75
N GLY A 445 -47.75 -12.00 0.79
CA GLY A 445 -46.62 -12.93 0.90
C GLY A 445 -46.02 -12.99 2.31
N PRO A 446 -45.10 -13.94 2.57
CA PRO A 446 -44.45 -14.07 3.88
C PRO A 446 -43.58 -12.84 4.21
N GLU A 447 -43.66 -12.34 5.44
CA GLU A 447 -42.82 -11.21 5.89
C GLU A 447 -41.46 -11.68 6.43
N VAL A 448 -41.37 -12.94 6.86
CA VAL A 448 -40.18 -13.57 7.41
C VAL A 448 -40.09 -15.00 6.88
N ILE A 449 -38.91 -15.39 6.40
CA ILE A 449 -38.58 -16.75 5.96
C ILE A 449 -37.18 -17.08 6.48
N GLY A 450 -37.06 -18.18 7.24
CA GLY A 450 -35.84 -18.49 7.96
C GLY A 450 -35.37 -17.32 8.86
N PRO A 451 -34.07 -16.98 8.88
CA PRO A 451 -33.57 -15.83 9.63
C PRO A 451 -33.80 -14.48 8.92
N TYR A 452 -34.45 -14.45 7.75
CA TYR A 452 -34.54 -13.27 6.89
C TYR A 452 -35.92 -12.60 6.95
N ARG A 453 -35.92 -11.29 7.23
CA ARG A 453 -37.10 -10.43 7.07
C ARG A 453 -37.15 -9.91 5.63
N LEU A 454 -38.22 -10.24 4.91
CA LEU A 454 -38.40 -9.89 3.50
C LEU A 454 -38.82 -8.42 3.35
N ARG A 455 -38.36 -7.77 2.29
CA ARG A 455 -38.59 -6.33 2.05
C ARG A 455 -39.17 -6.01 0.68
N ARG A 456 -38.80 -6.79 -0.33
CA ARG A 456 -39.23 -6.62 -1.70
C ARG A 456 -39.46 -7.98 -2.35
N VAL A 457 -40.40 -8.03 -3.28
CA VAL A 457 -40.62 -9.19 -4.15
C VAL A 457 -39.90 -8.94 -5.47
N GLY A 458 -39.14 -9.93 -5.91
CA GLY A 458 -38.45 -9.93 -7.19
C GLY A 458 -39.39 -10.18 -8.36
N PRO A 459 -38.89 -10.15 -9.59
CA PRO A 459 -39.67 -10.53 -10.76
C PRO A 459 -40.21 -11.97 -10.62
N PRO A 460 -41.41 -12.27 -11.14
CA PRO A 460 -42.02 -13.57 -11.01
C PRO A 460 -41.17 -14.65 -11.72
N GLY A 461 -40.71 -15.63 -10.96
CA GLY A 461 -40.10 -16.85 -11.51
C GLY A 461 -41.15 -17.91 -11.82
N LEU A 462 -40.84 -18.80 -12.77
CA LEU A 462 -41.74 -19.88 -13.21
C LEU A 462 -42.09 -20.87 -12.09
N ARG A 463 -41.09 -21.27 -11.28
CA ARG A 463 -41.22 -22.33 -10.25
C ARG A 463 -41.00 -21.81 -8.82
N VAL A 464 -40.27 -20.72 -8.68
CA VAL A 464 -39.78 -20.16 -7.41
C VAL A 464 -40.09 -18.66 -7.35
N ALA A 465 -40.60 -18.22 -6.20
CA ALA A 465 -40.76 -16.80 -5.87
C ALA A 465 -39.50 -16.30 -5.16
N ARG A 466 -38.96 -15.17 -5.62
CA ARG A 466 -37.76 -14.54 -5.06
C ARG A 466 -38.11 -13.29 -4.26
N TYR A 467 -37.46 -13.12 -3.13
CA TYR A 467 -37.63 -12.00 -2.23
C TYR A 467 -36.28 -11.44 -1.83
N LEU A 468 -36.18 -10.11 -1.73
CA LEU A 468 -35.01 -9.49 -1.13
C LEU A 468 -35.26 -9.43 0.38
N GLY A 469 -34.47 -10.18 1.13
CA GLY A 469 -34.53 -10.29 2.57
C GLY A 469 -33.28 -9.76 3.25
N ARG A 470 -33.39 -9.49 4.55
CA ARG A 470 -32.27 -9.10 5.41
C ARG A 470 -32.31 -9.89 6.70
N ASP A 471 -31.18 -10.44 7.11
CA ASP A 471 -31.09 -11.17 8.37
C ASP A 471 -30.97 -10.24 9.60
N ALA A 472 -30.88 -10.83 10.79
CA ALA A 472 -30.72 -10.09 12.05
C ALA A 472 -29.39 -9.32 12.16
N TYR A 473 -28.40 -9.64 11.34
CA TYR A 473 -27.06 -9.03 11.29
C TYR A 473 -26.95 -7.91 10.25
N GLY A 474 -28.01 -7.72 9.45
CA GLY A 474 -28.11 -6.66 8.46
C GLY A 474 -27.58 -7.04 7.07
N GLU A 475 -27.20 -8.30 6.88
CA GLU A 475 -26.74 -8.82 5.59
C GLU A 475 -27.95 -9.10 4.69
N GLU A 476 -27.85 -8.66 3.44
CA GLU A 476 -28.92 -8.82 2.45
C GLU A 476 -28.77 -10.16 1.74
N ALA A 477 -29.89 -10.82 1.43
CA ALA A 477 -29.93 -12.06 0.68
C ALA A 477 -31.13 -12.07 -0.26
N VAL A 478 -30.99 -12.77 -1.38
CA VAL A 478 -32.16 -13.15 -2.19
C VAL A 478 -32.68 -14.47 -1.64
N VAL A 479 -33.86 -14.42 -1.04
CA VAL A 479 -34.53 -15.57 -0.45
C VAL A 479 -35.53 -16.11 -1.45
N SER A 480 -35.36 -17.37 -1.79
CA SER A 480 -36.17 -18.09 -2.78
C SER A 480 -37.06 -19.10 -2.06
N ILE A 481 -38.36 -19.07 -2.35
CA ILE A 481 -39.36 -20.03 -1.87
C ILE A 481 -40.15 -20.61 -3.04
N VAL A 482 -40.70 -21.80 -2.88
CA VAL A 482 -41.47 -22.45 -3.95
C VAL A 482 -42.87 -21.85 -4.04
N HIS A 483 -43.41 -21.71 -5.27
CA HIS A 483 -44.79 -21.26 -5.44
C HIS A 483 -45.77 -22.26 -4.79
N PRO A 484 -46.91 -21.79 -4.23
CA PRO A 484 -47.89 -22.65 -3.54
C PRO A 484 -48.35 -23.88 -4.34
N GLN A 485 -48.46 -23.75 -5.67
CA GLN A 485 -48.86 -24.82 -6.59
C GLN A 485 -47.82 -25.94 -6.75
N HIS A 486 -46.58 -25.74 -6.31
CA HIS A 486 -45.47 -26.70 -6.40
C HIS A 486 -44.94 -27.15 -5.02
N GLN A 487 -45.63 -26.77 -3.93
CA GLN A 487 -45.27 -27.15 -2.55
C GLN A 487 -45.04 -28.66 -2.32
N PRO A 488 -45.81 -29.60 -2.92
CA PRO A 488 -45.57 -31.04 -2.72
C PRO A 488 -44.17 -31.52 -3.15
N TYR A 489 -43.49 -30.76 -4.02
CA TYR A 489 -42.13 -31.04 -4.51
C TYR A 489 -41.13 -29.96 -4.10
N GLY A 490 -41.50 -29.08 -3.17
CA GLY A 490 -40.79 -27.82 -2.93
C GLY A 490 -39.37 -28.00 -2.41
N ALA A 491 -39.18 -28.89 -1.44
CA ALA A 491 -37.86 -29.22 -0.89
C ALA A 491 -36.93 -29.84 -1.94
N ALA A 492 -37.48 -30.71 -2.81
CA ALA A 492 -36.72 -31.37 -3.86
C ALA A 492 -36.32 -30.37 -4.98
N LEU A 493 -37.22 -29.45 -5.35
CA LEU A 493 -36.94 -28.39 -6.34
C LEU A 493 -35.86 -27.42 -5.86
N LEU A 494 -35.97 -26.93 -4.63
CA LEU A 494 -34.95 -26.05 -4.05
C LEU A 494 -33.66 -26.79 -3.73
N GLY A 495 -33.72 -28.09 -3.44
CA GLY A 495 -32.56 -28.96 -3.27
C GLY A 495 -31.71 -29.07 -4.53
N VAL A 496 -32.34 -29.22 -5.70
CA VAL A 496 -31.63 -29.19 -7.00
C VAL A 496 -30.96 -27.84 -7.22
N GLN A 497 -31.65 -26.73 -6.95
CA GLN A 497 -31.06 -25.40 -7.08
C GLN A 497 -29.90 -25.18 -6.10
N ALA A 498 -30.06 -25.57 -4.83
CA ALA A 498 -29.01 -25.46 -3.82
C ALA A 498 -27.77 -26.27 -4.20
N GLU A 499 -27.95 -27.51 -4.65
CA GLU A 499 -26.85 -28.37 -5.09
C GLU A 499 -26.11 -27.79 -6.31
N ALA A 500 -26.85 -27.28 -7.29
CA ALA A 500 -26.24 -26.60 -8.44
C ALA A 500 -25.43 -25.36 -8.02
N LEU A 501 -25.96 -24.53 -7.12
CA LEU A 501 -25.23 -23.37 -6.58
C LEU A 501 -23.99 -23.78 -5.78
N ARG A 502 -24.03 -24.90 -5.03
CA ARG A 502 -22.88 -25.46 -4.31
C ARG A 502 -21.77 -25.94 -5.26
N ARG A 503 -22.10 -26.65 -6.34
CA ARG A 503 -21.12 -27.11 -7.34
C ARG A 503 -20.51 -25.97 -8.14
N MET A 504 -21.34 -24.98 -8.50
CA MET A 504 -20.86 -23.78 -9.17
C MET A 504 -19.98 -22.92 -8.24
N ASN A 505 -20.29 -22.86 -6.93
CA ASN A 505 -19.50 -22.20 -5.89
C ASN A 505 -19.08 -20.76 -6.24
N GLY A 506 -20.03 -19.94 -6.69
CA GLY A 506 -19.77 -18.56 -7.12
C GLY A 506 -19.18 -18.42 -8.53
N ARG A 507 -18.79 -19.51 -9.21
CA ARG A 507 -18.33 -19.49 -10.60
C ARG A 507 -19.54 -19.43 -11.53
N HIS A 508 -19.77 -18.29 -12.14
CA HIS A 508 -20.92 -18.06 -13.05
C HIS A 508 -22.30 -18.36 -12.45
N ALA A 509 -22.44 -18.38 -11.13
CA ALA A 509 -23.70 -18.53 -10.42
C ALA A 509 -23.58 -17.83 -9.06
N CYS A 510 -24.71 -17.54 -8.41
CA CYS A 510 -24.69 -16.90 -7.09
C CYS A 510 -24.16 -17.85 -6.02
N VAL A 511 -23.54 -17.30 -4.97
CA VAL A 511 -23.14 -18.11 -3.82
C VAL A 511 -24.39 -18.45 -3.00
N LEU A 512 -24.58 -19.74 -2.71
CA LEU A 512 -25.58 -20.20 -1.74
C LEU A 512 -25.10 -19.81 -0.33
N LEU A 513 -25.89 -18.99 0.36
CA LEU A 513 -25.58 -18.52 1.71
C LEU A 513 -26.13 -19.48 2.77
N ARG A 514 -27.41 -19.88 2.63
CA ARG A 514 -28.11 -20.80 3.54
C ARG A 514 -29.25 -21.51 2.84
N GLU A 515 -29.74 -22.57 3.48
CA GLU A 515 -30.97 -23.25 3.09
C GLU A 515 -31.75 -23.73 4.30
N GLY A 516 -33.06 -23.81 4.15
CA GLY A 516 -33.99 -24.48 5.05
C GLY A 516 -34.90 -25.38 4.22
N LEU A 517 -34.34 -26.44 3.62
CA LEU A 517 -35.09 -27.37 2.77
C LEU A 517 -36.10 -28.21 3.56
N GLY A 518 -35.89 -28.35 4.87
CA GLY A 518 -36.82 -29.04 5.79
C GLY A 518 -37.84 -28.12 6.45
N ASP A 519 -37.79 -26.81 6.19
CA ASP A 519 -38.73 -25.84 6.76
C ASP A 519 -40.04 -25.80 5.94
N ASP A 520 -41.12 -25.27 6.53
CA ASP A 520 -42.41 -25.07 5.87
C ASP A 520 -42.76 -23.56 5.82
N PRO A 521 -42.70 -22.90 4.65
CA PRO A 521 -42.30 -23.44 3.35
C PRO A 521 -40.78 -23.58 3.21
N PRO A 522 -40.29 -24.51 2.36
CA PRO A 522 -38.86 -24.69 2.14
C PRO A 522 -38.26 -23.46 1.46
N TRP A 523 -37.03 -23.12 1.82
CA TRP A 523 -36.38 -21.91 1.32
C TRP A 523 -34.88 -22.07 1.13
N ILE A 524 -34.32 -21.24 0.25
CA ILE A 524 -32.87 -21.05 0.10
C ILE A 524 -32.56 -19.56 0.08
N ALA A 525 -31.39 -19.18 0.57
CA ALA A 525 -30.88 -17.82 0.57
C ALA A 525 -29.56 -17.79 -0.20
N GLU A 526 -29.48 -16.90 -1.18
CA GLU A 526 -28.30 -16.70 -2.03
C GLU A 526 -27.82 -15.25 -1.94
N GLU A 527 -26.57 -15.01 -2.35
CA GLU A 527 -25.98 -13.68 -2.36
C GLU A 527 -26.77 -12.73 -3.27
N PRO A 528 -27.10 -11.50 -2.81
CA PRO A 528 -27.80 -10.55 -3.64
C PRO A 528 -26.84 -10.02 -4.70
N PHE A 529 -27.17 -10.27 -5.96
CA PHE A 529 -26.40 -9.77 -7.09
C PHE A 529 -27.21 -8.72 -7.86
N VAL A 530 -26.51 -7.72 -8.41
CA VAL A 530 -27.11 -6.70 -9.28
C VAL A 530 -26.57 -6.92 -10.68
N ALA A 531 -27.41 -7.43 -11.57
CA ALA A 531 -27.06 -7.76 -12.94
C ALA A 531 -28.25 -7.52 -13.88
N ASP A 532 -27.96 -7.04 -15.07
CA ASP A 532 -28.96 -6.85 -16.12
C ASP A 532 -29.20 -8.20 -16.83
N ARG A 533 -30.46 -8.54 -17.11
CA ARG A 533 -30.77 -9.75 -17.86
C ARG A 533 -30.42 -9.56 -19.33
N LEU A 534 -29.80 -10.57 -19.94
CA LEU A 534 -29.40 -10.49 -21.35
C LEU A 534 -30.60 -10.29 -22.28
N ASP A 535 -31.76 -10.86 -21.95
CA ASP A 535 -33.01 -10.67 -22.72
C ASP A 535 -33.53 -9.23 -22.74
N ASP A 536 -33.46 -8.53 -21.61
CA ASP A 536 -33.86 -7.13 -21.51
C ASP A 536 -32.89 -6.21 -22.24
N LEU A 537 -31.60 -6.50 -22.18
CA LEU A 537 -30.57 -5.76 -22.91
C LEU A 537 -30.76 -5.87 -24.42
N LEU A 538 -30.96 -7.09 -24.94
CA LEU A 538 -31.20 -7.34 -26.35
C LEU A 538 -32.53 -6.72 -26.86
N ARG A 539 -33.56 -6.63 -26.02
CA ARG A 539 -34.85 -6.00 -26.38
C ARG A 539 -34.84 -4.48 -26.35
N SER A 540 -33.96 -3.88 -25.56
CA SER A 540 -33.99 -2.45 -25.26
C SER A 540 -33.58 -1.54 -26.43
N ASN A 541 -33.09 -2.08 -27.56
CA ASN A 541 -32.73 -1.39 -28.82
C ASN A 541 -31.86 -0.12 -28.66
N THR A 542 -31.23 0.07 -27.49
CA THR A 542 -30.47 1.28 -27.10
C THR A 542 -28.96 1.01 -26.99
N THR A 543 -28.55 -0.25 -27.10
CA THR A 543 -27.15 -0.66 -27.14
C THR A 543 -26.95 -1.58 -28.35
N GLU A 544 -26.51 -1.01 -29.48
CA GLU A 544 -25.81 -1.82 -30.48
C GLU A 544 -24.49 -2.24 -29.85
N TRP A 545 -24.32 -3.55 -29.62
CA TRP A 545 -23.07 -4.06 -29.07
C TRP A 545 -22.11 -4.25 -30.23
N ASP A 546 -20.88 -3.73 -30.11
CA ASP A 546 -19.86 -4.04 -31.10
C ASP A 546 -19.51 -5.53 -31.07
N ALA A 547 -18.99 -6.04 -32.19
CA ALA A 547 -18.65 -7.46 -32.38
C ALA A 547 -17.70 -8.00 -31.29
N HIS A 548 -16.84 -7.14 -30.73
CA HIS A 548 -15.87 -7.49 -29.69
C HIS A 548 -16.52 -7.64 -28.31
N THR A 549 -17.49 -6.77 -27.99
CA THR A 549 -18.30 -6.84 -26.77
C THR A 549 -19.18 -8.08 -26.81
N ALA A 550 -19.82 -8.36 -27.96
CA ALA A 550 -20.57 -9.59 -28.19
C ALA A 550 -19.69 -10.85 -28.02
N LEU A 551 -18.45 -10.83 -28.55
CA LEU A 551 -17.48 -11.91 -28.35
C LEU A 551 -17.08 -12.06 -26.87
N GLY A 552 -16.87 -10.97 -26.14
CA GLY A 552 -16.55 -11.02 -24.70
C GLY A 552 -17.65 -11.68 -23.87
N ILE A 553 -18.91 -11.47 -24.23
CA ILE A 553 -20.05 -12.05 -23.53
C ILE A 553 -20.27 -13.51 -23.97
N ALA A 554 -20.14 -13.80 -25.27
CA ALA A 554 -20.12 -15.16 -25.81
C ALA A 554 -19.11 -16.05 -25.08
N ARG A 555 -17.91 -15.52 -24.86
CA ARG A 555 -16.83 -16.15 -24.09
C ARG A 555 -17.22 -16.49 -22.66
N GLY A 556 -17.83 -15.55 -21.95
CA GLY A 556 -18.27 -15.76 -20.57
C GLY A 556 -19.42 -16.77 -20.46
N VAL A 557 -20.37 -16.76 -21.39
CA VAL A 557 -21.47 -17.75 -21.42
C VAL A 557 -20.94 -19.14 -21.77
N ALA A 558 -20.05 -19.26 -22.75
CA ALA A 558 -19.42 -20.54 -23.09
C ALA A 558 -18.62 -21.12 -21.92
N ASP A 559 -17.90 -20.28 -21.17
CA ASP A 559 -17.17 -20.70 -19.97
C ASP A 559 -18.12 -21.21 -18.88
N ALA A 560 -19.24 -20.52 -18.65
CA ALA A 560 -20.26 -20.94 -17.71
C ALA A 560 -20.88 -22.31 -18.06
N VAL A 561 -21.17 -22.54 -19.34
CA VAL A 561 -21.73 -23.83 -19.83
C VAL A 561 -20.69 -24.94 -19.74
N ARG A 562 -19.43 -24.66 -20.04
CA ARG A 562 -18.30 -25.60 -19.89
C ARG A 562 -18.12 -26.00 -18.44
N VAL A 563 -18.15 -25.05 -17.50
CA VAL A 563 -18.05 -25.34 -16.05
C VAL A 563 -19.25 -26.17 -15.59
N CYS A 564 -20.47 -25.85 -16.04
CA CYS A 564 -21.67 -26.63 -15.76
C CYS A 564 -21.51 -28.11 -16.18
N ALA A 565 -21.04 -28.35 -17.41
CA ALA A 565 -20.79 -29.71 -17.90
C ALA A 565 -19.67 -30.44 -17.15
N ALA A 566 -18.59 -29.74 -16.76
CA ALA A 566 -17.48 -30.31 -16.01
C ALA A 566 -17.86 -30.75 -14.59
N GLU A 567 -18.88 -30.12 -14.00
CA GLU A 567 -19.43 -30.46 -12.68
C GLU A 567 -20.57 -31.50 -12.76
N GLY A 568 -20.74 -32.16 -13.92
CA GLY A 568 -21.75 -33.19 -14.12
C GLY A 568 -23.18 -32.65 -14.22
N MET A 569 -23.34 -31.37 -14.57
CA MET A 569 -24.64 -30.70 -14.59
C MET A 569 -25.07 -30.30 -16.00
N VAL A 570 -26.39 -30.32 -16.21
CA VAL A 570 -27.07 -29.71 -17.36
C VAL A 570 -28.06 -28.68 -16.82
N HIS A 571 -28.04 -27.46 -17.34
CA HIS A 571 -28.75 -26.32 -16.74
C HIS A 571 -30.28 -26.47 -16.84
N GLY A 572 -30.78 -27.11 -17.90
CA GLY A 572 -32.20 -27.48 -18.07
C GLY A 572 -33.13 -26.37 -18.55
N ASP A 573 -32.77 -25.09 -18.36
CA ASP A 573 -33.51 -23.92 -18.86
C ASP A 573 -32.56 -22.80 -19.35
N LEU A 574 -31.47 -23.18 -20.02
CA LEU A 574 -30.47 -22.21 -20.49
C LEU A 574 -31.04 -21.36 -21.64
N THR A 575 -31.27 -20.08 -21.38
CA THR A 575 -31.79 -19.10 -22.34
C THR A 575 -31.21 -17.71 -22.07
N ILE A 576 -31.41 -16.75 -22.98
CA ILE A 576 -31.09 -15.33 -22.74
C ILE A 576 -31.77 -14.74 -21.50
N SER A 577 -32.86 -15.34 -21.02
CA SER A 577 -33.60 -14.92 -19.82
C SER A 577 -32.98 -15.42 -18.51
N THR A 578 -32.13 -16.45 -18.58
CA THR A 578 -31.40 -17.02 -17.45
C THR A 578 -29.96 -16.54 -17.35
N VAL A 579 -29.49 -15.80 -18.36
CA VAL A 579 -28.16 -15.19 -18.41
C VAL A 579 -28.25 -13.76 -17.90
N HIS A 580 -27.46 -13.45 -16.87
CA HIS A 580 -27.36 -12.14 -16.26
C HIS A 580 -25.94 -11.58 -16.39
N LEU A 581 -25.83 -10.28 -16.66
CA LEU A 581 -24.56 -9.58 -16.85
C LEU A 581 -24.31 -8.58 -15.71
N ALA A 582 -23.22 -8.81 -14.97
CA ALA A 582 -22.73 -7.93 -13.92
C ALA A 582 -21.39 -7.31 -14.37
N GLY A 583 -21.46 -6.23 -15.15
CA GLY A 583 -20.26 -5.67 -15.78
C GLY A 583 -19.70 -6.61 -16.85
N LYS A 584 -18.56 -7.27 -16.60
CA LYS A 584 -17.97 -8.27 -17.50
C LYS A 584 -18.29 -9.71 -17.09
N ASP A 585 -18.89 -9.92 -15.93
CA ASP A 585 -19.15 -11.24 -15.39
C ASP A 585 -20.51 -11.76 -15.86
N VAL A 586 -20.53 -13.04 -16.24
CA VAL A 586 -21.73 -13.77 -16.66
C VAL A 586 -22.21 -14.64 -15.51
N ILE A 587 -23.47 -14.47 -15.11
CA ILE A 587 -24.13 -15.22 -14.04
C ILE A 587 -25.33 -15.97 -14.62
N LEU A 588 -25.36 -17.29 -14.43
CA LEU A 588 -26.48 -18.17 -14.76
C LEU A 588 -27.42 -18.28 -13.55
N ALA A 589 -28.72 -18.11 -13.81
CA ALA A 589 -29.80 -18.28 -12.85
C ALA A 589 -30.83 -19.28 -13.38
N GLY A 590 -31.73 -19.79 -12.52
CA GLY A 590 -32.79 -20.71 -12.98
C GLY A 590 -32.49 -22.20 -12.77
N TRP A 591 -31.51 -22.51 -11.92
CA TRP A 591 -31.03 -23.86 -11.60
C TRP A 591 -32.06 -24.87 -11.07
N SER A 592 -33.29 -24.45 -10.75
CA SER A 592 -34.37 -25.37 -10.31
C SER A 592 -34.79 -26.40 -11.37
N SER A 593 -34.36 -26.23 -12.63
CA SER A 593 -34.60 -27.14 -13.76
C SER A 593 -33.39 -28.02 -14.09
N ALA A 594 -32.29 -27.90 -13.36
CA ALA A 594 -31.05 -28.60 -13.67
C ALA A 594 -31.18 -30.12 -13.57
N CYS A 595 -30.43 -30.82 -14.41
CA CYS A 595 -30.16 -32.25 -14.29
C CYS A 595 -28.75 -32.40 -13.72
N ILE A 596 -28.61 -33.11 -12.60
CA ILE A 596 -27.34 -33.26 -11.87
C ILE A 596 -26.99 -34.74 -11.85
N ASP A 597 -25.81 -35.09 -12.38
CA ASP A 597 -25.31 -36.47 -12.52
C ASP A 597 -26.31 -37.40 -13.25
N GLY A 598 -27.03 -36.86 -14.24
CA GLY A 598 -28.05 -37.60 -15.00
C GLY A 598 -29.40 -37.76 -14.27
N VAL A 599 -29.53 -37.24 -13.05
CA VAL A 599 -30.78 -37.20 -12.30
C VAL A 599 -31.55 -35.92 -12.68
N PRO A 600 -32.72 -36.02 -13.34
CA PRO A 600 -33.50 -34.85 -13.70
C PRO A 600 -34.11 -34.17 -12.48
N SER A 601 -34.36 -32.87 -12.60
CA SER A 601 -35.18 -32.14 -11.64
C SER A 601 -36.53 -32.84 -11.42
N PRO A 602 -37.03 -32.93 -10.17
CA PRO A 602 -38.25 -33.67 -9.80
C PRO A 602 -39.52 -33.17 -10.49
N PHE A 603 -39.46 -32.00 -11.11
CA PHE A 603 -40.52 -31.48 -11.96
C PHE A 603 -40.08 -31.56 -13.43
N SER A 604 -40.39 -32.69 -14.06
CA SER A 604 -40.33 -32.87 -15.51
C SER A 604 -41.71 -32.60 -16.10
N ASP A 605 -41.79 -31.64 -17.03
CA ASP A 605 -43.01 -31.28 -17.77
C ASP A 605 -43.41 -32.35 -18.82
N GLY A 606 -43.10 -33.63 -18.55
CA GLY A 606 -43.22 -34.73 -19.51
C GLY A 606 -42.16 -34.70 -20.63
N ARG A 607 -41.16 -33.82 -20.52
CA ARG A 607 -40.04 -33.74 -21.47
C ARG A 607 -38.92 -34.70 -21.06
N PRO A 608 -38.16 -35.26 -22.03
CA PRO A 608 -36.97 -36.04 -21.72
C PRO A 608 -35.99 -35.20 -20.87
N PRO A 609 -35.18 -35.85 -20.00
CA PRO A 609 -34.20 -35.16 -19.18
C PRO A 609 -33.23 -34.37 -20.07
N PRO A 610 -32.89 -33.12 -19.68
CA PRO A 610 -32.01 -32.30 -20.49
C PRO A 610 -30.62 -32.93 -20.55
N THR A 611 -30.04 -32.94 -21.74
CA THR A 611 -28.75 -33.53 -22.06
C THR A 611 -27.67 -32.45 -22.24
N PRO A 612 -26.38 -32.79 -22.13
CA PRO A 612 -25.31 -31.83 -22.42
C PRO A 612 -25.39 -31.23 -23.83
N GLU A 613 -25.89 -32.00 -24.80
CA GLU A 613 -26.15 -31.55 -26.17
C GLU A 613 -27.23 -30.45 -26.22
N ASP A 614 -28.25 -30.51 -25.36
CA ASP A 614 -29.30 -29.47 -25.27
C ASP A 614 -28.73 -28.15 -24.73
N ASN A 615 -27.77 -28.21 -23.80
CA ASN A 615 -27.06 -27.03 -23.30
C ASN A 615 -26.20 -26.37 -24.39
N VAL A 616 -25.57 -27.17 -25.27
CA VAL A 616 -24.79 -26.64 -26.41
C VAL A 616 -25.70 -26.04 -27.48
N GLU A 617 -26.87 -26.64 -27.74
CA GLU A 617 -27.90 -26.04 -28.60
C GLU A 617 -28.33 -24.67 -28.10
N ALA A 618 -28.68 -24.59 -26.82
CA ALA A 618 -29.05 -23.35 -26.15
C ALA A 618 -27.92 -22.31 -26.17
N LEU A 619 -26.66 -22.74 -26.00
CA LEU A 619 -25.50 -21.87 -26.18
C LEU A 619 -25.43 -21.32 -27.60
N GLY A 620 -25.64 -22.16 -28.63
CA GLY A 620 -25.73 -21.76 -30.03
C GLY A 620 -26.81 -20.70 -30.27
N GLU A 621 -27.99 -20.88 -29.68
CA GLU A 621 -29.08 -19.89 -29.77
C GLU A 621 -28.71 -18.56 -29.11
N ILE A 622 -28.06 -18.58 -27.94
CA ILE A 622 -27.59 -17.36 -27.26
C ILE A 622 -26.54 -16.65 -28.11
N LEU A 623 -25.58 -17.37 -28.69
CA LEU A 623 -24.55 -16.82 -29.57
C LEU A 623 -25.16 -16.20 -30.83
N LEU A 624 -26.14 -16.86 -31.45
CA LEU A 624 -26.89 -16.32 -32.60
C LEU A 624 -27.54 -14.97 -32.26
N ARG A 625 -28.13 -14.84 -31.07
CA ARG A 625 -28.74 -13.58 -30.60
C ARG A 625 -27.69 -12.50 -30.31
N LEU A 626 -26.54 -12.86 -29.75
CA LEU A 626 -25.43 -11.93 -29.50
C LEU A 626 -24.83 -11.39 -30.80
N GLY A 627 -24.84 -12.18 -31.88
CA GLY A 627 -24.46 -11.74 -33.23
C GLY A 627 -25.48 -10.80 -33.89
N GLY A 628 -26.51 -10.32 -33.18
CA GLY A 628 -27.58 -9.48 -33.73
C GLY A 628 -28.58 -10.27 -34.61
N GLY A 629 -28.49 -11.60 -34.56
CA GLY A 629 -29.12 -12.52 -35.49
C GLY A 629 -30.47 -13.07 -35.07
N GLY A 630 -31.14 -13.72 -36.02
CA GLY A 630 -32.38 -14.46 -35.82
C GLY A 630 -32.48 -15.63 -36.79
N HIS A 631 -33.25 -16.65 -36.41
CA HIS A 631 -33.52 -17.81 -37.25
C HIS A 631 -34.73 -17.55 -38.16
N TRP A 632 -34.56 -17.66 -39.47
CA TRP A 632 -35.63 -17.58 -40.46
C TRP A 632 -35.82 -18.93 -41.17
N ARG A 633 -37.01 -19.52 -41.05
CA ARG A 633 -37.37 -20.74 -41.78
C ARG A 633 -37.86 -20.39 -43.18
N GLY A 634 -37.06 -20.69 -44.18
CA GLY A 634 -37.43 -20.61 -45.60
C GLY A 634 -37.76 -21.98 -46.21
N PRO A 635 -38.37 -22.06 -47.40
CA PRO A 635 -38.61 -23.32 -48.08
C PRO A 635 -37.27 -23.92 -48.57
N GLY A 636 -36.70 -24.86 -47.79
CA GLY A 636 -35.61 -25.74 -48.24
C GLY A 636 -34.24 -25.55 -47.58
N HIS A 637 -34.04 -24.53 -46.74
CA HIS A 637 -32.87 -24.41 -45.85
C HIS A 637 -33.15 -23.40 -44.73
N ASP A 638 -32.59 -23.63 -43.55
CA ASP A 638 -32.64 -22.68 -42.44
C ASP A 638 -31.60 -21.58 -42.68
N VAL A 639 -32.03 -20.32 -42.71
CA VAL A 639 -31.14 -19.16 -42.87
C VAL A 639 -30.88 -18.54 -41.51
N TYR A 640 -29.61 -18.54 -41.11
CA TYR A 640 -29.14 -17.92 -39.87
C TYR A 640 -28.34 -16.67 -40.23
N ASP A 641 -28.93 -15.51 -39.93
CA ASP A 641 -28.26 -14.22 -40.11
C ASP A 641 -27.58 -13.80 -38.81
N MET A 642 -26.38 -13.23 -38.90
CA MET A 642 -25.54 -12.79 -37.77
C MET A 642 -24.84 -11.46 -38.13
N PRO A 643 -25.59 -10.35 -38.31
CA PRO A 643 -25.07 -9.10 -38.85
C PRO A 643 -23.93 -8.49 -38.02
N GLY A 644 -23.90 -8.73 -36.71
CA GLY A 644 -22.82 -8.31 -35.81
C GLY A 644 -21.49 -9.05 -36.06
N TRP A 645 -21.52 -10.17 -36.77
CA TRP A 645 -20.37 -11.01 -37.11
C TRP A 645 -20.29 -11.31 -38.61
N ASP A 646 -20.72 -10.39 -39.48
CA ASP A 646 -20.83 -10.64 -40.93
C ASP A 646 -19.46 -10.67 -41.67
N ALA A 647 -18.48 -9.89 -41.23
CA ALA A 647 -17.17 -9.83 -41.90
C ALA A 647 -16.43 -11.18 -41.96
N ASP A 648 -15.61 -11.40 -43.01
CA ASP A 648 -14.91 -12.67 -43.27
C ASP A 648 -14.05 -13.15 -42.10
N ALA A 649 -13.45 -12.22 -41.34
CA ALA A 649 -12.67 -12.53 -40.15
C ALA A 649 -13.46 -13.35 -39.11
N TRP A 650 -14.79 -13.22 -39.09
CA TRP A 650 -15.70 -13.90 -38.15
C TRP A 650 -16.30 -15.20 -38.68
N ALA A 651 -15.93 -15.64 -39.89
CA ALA A 651 -16.38 -16.90 -40.45
C ALA A 651 -16.21 -18.11 -39.50
N PRO A 652 -15.12 -18.24 -38.73
CA PRO A 652 -14.98 -19.32 -37.75
C PRO A 652 -16.04 -19.27 -36.63
N VAL A 653 -16.40 -18.08 -36.17
CA VAL A 653 -17.42 -17.89 -35.13
C VAL A 653 -18.81 -18.22 -35.70
N ARG A 654 -19.12 -17.78 -36.92
CA ARG A 654 -20.39 -18.13 -37.59
C ARG A 654 -20.52 -19.64 -37.80
N ALA A 655 -19.46 -20.31 -38.27
CA ALA A 655 -19.45 -21.76 -38.45
C ALA A 655 -19.64 -22.51 -37.12
N LEU A 656 -19.04 -22.01 -36.03
CA LEU A 656 -19.21 -22.57 -34.69
C LEU A 656 -20.67 -22.47 -34.22
N VAL A 657 -21.32 -21.32 -34.41
CA VAL A 657 -22.74 -21.13 -34.05
C VAL A 657 -23.63 -22.11 -34.80
N MET A 658 -23.39 -22.28 -36.10
CA MET A 658 -24.11 -23.26 -36.93
C MET A 658 -23.91 -24.69 -36.43
N ALA A 659 -22.67 -25.07 -36.11
CA ALA A 659 -22.36 -26.40 -35.58
C ALA A 659 -23.05 -26.66 -34.23
N CYS A 660 -23.17 -25.65 -33.36
CA CYS A 660 -23.94 -25.79 -32.11
C CYS A 660 -25.43 -26.08 -32.35
N LEU A 661 -26.01 -25.51 -33.41
CA LEU A 661 -27.43 -25.65 -33.74
C LEU A 661 -27.74 -26.96 -34.49
N GLU A 662 -26.78 -27.50 -35.26
CA GLU A 662 -26.94 -28.74 -36.01
C GLU A 662 -26.76 -29.99 -35.14
N ARG A 663 -27.75 -30.92 -35.20
CA ARG A 663 -27.76 -32.12 -34.34
C ARG A 663 -26.72 -33.18 -34.72
N GLN A 664 -26.29 -33.24 -35.99
CA GLN A 664 -25.42 -34.32 -36.48
C GLN A 664 -23.92 -34.10 -36.20
N ASN A 665 -23.50 -32.86 -35.92
CA ASN A 665 -22.09 -32.46 -35.80
C ASN A 665 -21.85 -31.50 -34.63
N ARG A 666 -22.67 -31.62 -33.57
CA ARG A 666 -22.67 -30.69 -32.44
C ARG A 666 -21.36 -30.79 -31.63
N PRO A 667 -20.61 -29.69 -31.46
CA PRO A 667 -19.40 -29.69 -30.63
C PRO A 667 -19.76 -29.88 -29.15
N THR A 668 -18.78 -30.28 -28.36
CA THR A 668 -18.88 -30.29 -26.90
C THR A 668 -18.78 -28.86 -26.34
N ALA A 669 -19.31 -28.64 -25.13
CA ALA A 669 -19.19 -27.34 -24.46
C ALA A 669 -17.73 -26.87 -24.29
N HIS A 670 -16.79 -27.81 -24.14
CA HIS A 670 -15.36 -27.53 -24.08
C HIS A 670 -14.82 -27.04 -25.43
N GLU A 671 -15.14 -27.72 -26.53
CA GLU A 671 -14.72 -27.33 -27.88
C GLU A 671 -15.26 -25.95 -28.27
N VAL A 672 -16.51 -25.64 -27.94
CA VAL A 672 -17.10 -24.32 -28.17
C VAL A 672 -16.36 -23.23 -27.40
N TRP A 673 -16.09 -23.46 -26.11
CA TRP A 673 -15.34 -22.52 -25.29
C TRP A 673 -13.92 -22.31 -25.80
N GLN A 674 -13.22 -23.39 -26.14
CA GLN A 674 -11.83 -23.36 -26.62
C GLN A 674 -11.72 -22.56 -27.92
N LEU A 675 -12.59 -22.83 -28.90
CA LEU A 675 -12.61 -22.09 -30.17
C LEU A 675 -12.87 -20.60 -29.96
N LEU A 676 -13.79 -20.23 -29.06
CA LEU A 676 -14.04 -18.83 -28.72
C LEU A 676 -12.86 -18.17 -27.99
N MET A 677 -12.16 -18.90 -27.11
CA MET A 677 -10.96 -18.40 -26.41
C MET A 677 -9.78 -18.18 -27.36
N ASP A 678 -9.58 -19.08 -28.32
CA ASP A 678 -8.46 -19.05 -29.26
C ASP A 678 -8.66 -18.05 -30.40
N PHE A 679 -9.92 -17.81 -30.78
CA PHE A 679 -10.26 -16.90 -31.86
C PHE A 679 -9.73 -15.46 -31.63
N ARG A 680 -9.06 -14.90 -32.64
CA ARG A 680 -8.57 -13.51 -32.66
C ARG A 680 -9.07 -12.84 -33.95
N PRO A 681 -9.89 -11.78 -33.86
CA PRO A 681 -10.49 -11.15 -35.05
C PRO A 681 -9.47 -10.42 -35.94
N GLU A 682 -8.26 -10.12 -35.43
CA GLU A 682 -7.21 -9.37 -36.14
C GLU A 682 -6.24 -10.26 -36.94
N THR A 683 -6.29 -11.59 -36.79
CA THR A 683 -5.31 -12.52 -37.39
C THR A 683 -5.83 -13.22 -38.64
N ALA A 684 -6.40 -12.47 -39.59
CA ALA A 684 -6.58 -12.97 -40.95
C ALA A 684 -5.28 -12.71 -41.75
N PRO A 685 -4.54 -13.74 -42.18
CA PRO A 685 -3.37 -13.54 -43.02
C PRO A 685 -3.76 -13.31 -44.48
N PRO A 686 -2.99 -12.53 -45.25
CA PRO A 686 -3.07 -12.57 -46.71
C PRO A 686 -2.63 -13.96 -47.21
N GLN A 687 -3.25 -14.39 -48.30
CA GLN A 687 -3.10 -15.72 -48.90
C GLN A 687 -1.66 -16.10 -49.28
N SER A 688 -1.46 -17.43 -49.36
CA SER A 688 -0.38 -18.20 -50.02
C SER A 688 0.92 -18.42 -49.23
N ALA A 689 1.20 -19.67 -48.85
CA ALA A 689 1.91 -20.65 -49.68
C ALA A 689 2.18 -21.94 -48.88
N SER A 690 1.96 -23.08 -49.54
CA SER A 690 2.30 -24.41 -49.05
C SER A 690 3.81 -24.54 -48.80
N SER A 691 4.23 -25.21 -47.74
CA SER A 691 5.20 -26.30 -47.87
C SER A 691 5.20 -27.18 -46.63
N ALA A 692 5.18 -28.48 -46.91
CA ALA A 692 5.30 -29.55 -45.96
C ALA A 692 6.67 -29.53 -45.27
N HIS A 693 6.68 -29.91 -43.98
CA HIS A 693 7.77 -30.69 -43.43
C HIS A 693 7.21 -31.72 -42.46
N GLU A 694 7.20 -32.96 -42.94
CA GLU A 694 7.14 -34.17 -42.14
C GLU A 694 8.33 -34.18 -41.17
N ALA A 695 8.04 -34.44 -39.90
CA ALA A 695 9.03 -34.89 -38.92
C ALA A 695 8.37 -36.01 -38.10
N GLU A 696 8.61 -37.23 -38.57
CA GLU A 696 8.83 -38.47 -37.84
C GLU A 696 8.00 -38.73 -36.58
N ALA A 697 7.02 -39.62 -36.74
CA ALA A 697 6.41 -40.37 -35.66
C ALA A 697 7.38 -41.44 -35.14
N GLU A 698 7.68 -41.39 -33.85
CA GLU A 698 8.21 -42.49 -33.04
C GLU A 698 7.21 -42.81 -31.90
N PRO A 699 7.22 -44.04 -31.33
CA PRO A 699 6.02 -44.85 -31.15
C PRO A 699 5.25 -44.60 -29.86
N GLU A 700 3.97 -45.00 -29.90
CA GLU A 700 2.98 -45.04 -28.82
C GLU A 700 3.55 -45.52 -27.47
N GLY A 701 3.77 -44.58 -26.56
CA GLY A 701 3.79 -44.80 -25.12
C GLY A 701 2.74 -43.89 -24.50
N GLY A 702 1.71 -44.47 -23.88
CA GLY A 702 0.56 -43.73 -23.34
C GLY A 702 0.98 -42.46 -22.61
N GLN A 703 0.41 -41.33 -23.03
CA GLN A 703 0.73 -40.02 -22.46
C GLN A 703 0.41 -40.06 -20.95
N PRO A 704 1.37 -39.71 -20.06
CA PRO A 704 1.13 -39.82 -18.62
C PRO A 704 0.01 -38.88 -18.19
N SER A 705 -1.00 -39.41 -17.50
CA SER A 705 -2.08 -38.59 -16.95
C SER A 705 -1.68 -38.03 -15.59
N PHE A 706 -1.83 -36.72 -15.39
CA PHE A 706 -1.58 -36.04 -14.12
C PHE A 706 -2.91 -35.47 -13.58
N PRO A 707 -3.47 -36.02 -12.49
CA PRO A 707 -4.76 -35.55 -11.96
C PRO A 707 -4.79 -34.03 -11.72
N GLY A 708 -5.78 -33.36 -12.31
CA GLY A 708 -5.94 -31.90 -12.22
C GLY A 708 -5.08 -31.08 -13.20
N TYR A 709 -4.39 -31.74 -14.13
CA TYR A 709 -3.53 -31.08 -15.12
C TYR A 709 -3.67 -31.71 -16.51
N GLU A 710 -3.78 -30.86 -17.52
CA GLU A 710 -3.84 -31.25 -18.93
C GLU A 710 -2.50 -30.94 -19.60
N ILE A 711 -1.89 -31.90 -20.29
CA ILE A 711 -0.57 -31.71 -20.92
C ILE A 711 -0.75 -30.91 -22.21
N ASP A 712 -0.08 -29.75 -22.29
CA ASP A 712 0.02 -28.97 -23.52
C ASP A 712 1.05 -29.61 -24.46
N ARG A 713 2.27 -29.85 -23.97
CA ARG A 713 3.36 -30.46 -24.74
C ARG A 713 4.51 -30.93 -23.83
N ARG A 714 5.32 -31.86 -24.31
CA ARG A 714 6.59 -32.23 -23.65
C ARG A 714 7.66 -31.17 -23.93
N LEU A 715 8.28 -30.65 -22.88
CA LEU A 715 9.35 -29.64 -22.97
C LEU A 715 10.75 -30.25 -23.04
N GLY A 716 10.92 -31.51 -22.59
CA GLY A 716 12.20 -32.21 -22.64
C GLY A 716 12.36 -33.22 -21.50
N GLY A 717 13.58 -33.71 -21.30
CA GLY A 717 13.90 -34.71 -20.29
C GLY A 717 15.25 -35.40 -20.52
N SER A 718 16.06 -35.56 -19.48
CA SER A 718 17.32 -36.33 -19.54
C SER A 718 17.44 -37.23 -18.29
N GLY A 719 18.12 -38.38 -18.41
CA GLY A 719 18.38 -39.27 -17.28
C GLY A 719 17.14 -39.93 -16.64
N GLY A 720 16.05 -40.12 -17.39
CA GLY A 720 14.81 -40.73 -16.89
C GLY A 720 13.72 -39.75 -16.44
N TYR A 721 13.99 -38.44 -16.43
CA TYR A 721 13.00 -37.39 -16.16
C TYR A 721 12.22 -36.96 -17.40
N GLY A 722 10.90 -36.84 -17.29
CA GLY A 722 10.03 -36.16 -18.24
C GLY A 722 9.60 -34.79 -17.70
N VAL A 723 9.77 -33.75 -18.52
CA VAL A 723 9.31 -32.38 -18.24
C VAL A 723 8.22 -32.03 -19.25
N TYR A 724 7.05 -31.65 -18.74
CA TYR A 724 5.86 -31.36 -19.51
C TYR A 724 5.39 -29.93 -19.21
N LEU A 725 5.02 -29.19 -20.25
CA LEU A 725 4.19 -28.02 -20.09
C LEU A 725 2.76 -28.53 -19.98
N ALA A 726 2.06 -28.09 -18.95
CA ALA A 726 0.69 -28.47 -18.70
C ALA A 726 -0.12 -27.26 -18.27
N ARG A 727 -1.43 -27.41 -18.26
CA ARG A 727 -2.38 -26.42 -17.83
C ARG A 727 -3.20 -26.99 -16.68
N ARG A 728 -3.26 -26.26 -15.58
CA ARG A 728 -4.06 -26.68 -14.43
C ARG A 728 -5.55 -26.57 -14.77
N THR A 729 -6.31 -27.65 -14.59
CA THR A 729 -7.70 -27.74 -15.07
C THR A 729 -8.68 -26.82 -14.32
N ARG A 730 -8.32 -26.37 -13.11
CA ARG A 730 -9.15 -25.51 -12.25
C ARG A 730 -9.09 -24.01 -12.60
N ASP A 731 -7.91 -23.50 -12.97
CA ASP A 731 -7.64 -22.06 -13.12
C ASP A 731 -6.91 -21.70 -14.44
N PHE A 732 -6.69 -22.70 -15.31
CA PHE A 732 -6.03 -22.58 -16.61
C PHE A 732 -4.60 -22.02 -16.59
N ARG A 733 -3.95 -22.00 -15.42
CA ARG A 733 -2.57 -21.53 -15.32
C ARG A 733 -1.62 -22.51 -16.01
N LYS A 734 -0.67 -21.98 -16.77
CA LYS A 734 0.45 -22.75 -17.30
C LYS A 734 1.35 -23.19 -16.16
N VAL A 735 1.67 -24.47 -16.13
CA VAL A 735 2.54 -25.10 -15.14
C VAL A 735 3.56 -25.99 -15.83
N VAL A 736 4.67 -26.22 -15.14
CA VAL A 736 5.66 -27.21 -15.54
C VAL A 736 5.46 -28.44 -14.66
N ILE A 737 5.27 -29.61 -15.26
CA ILE A 737 5.19 -30.89 -14.55
C ILE A 737 6.49 -31.65 -14.80
N ARG A 738 7.11 -32.12 -13.71
CA ARG A 738 8.27 -33.02 -13.78
C ARG A 738 7.92 -34.36 -13.17
N THR A 739 8.26 -35.44 -13.87
CA THR A 739 8.05 -36.82 -13.41
C THR A 739 9.21 -37.73 -13.81
N ALA A 740 9.51 -38.76 -13.00
CA ALA A 740 10.50 -39.78 -13.33
C ALA A 740 10.25 -41.06 -12.51
N PRO A 741 10.17 -42.25 -13.13
CA PRO A 741 10.12 -43.52 -12.38
C PRO A 741 11.38 -43.73 -11.52
N GLY A 742 11.22 -44.07 -10.23
CA GLY A 742 12.35 -44.37 -9.32
C GLY A 742 13.10 -43.14 -8.77
N ALA A 743 12.53 -41.94 -8.92
CA ALA A 743 13.11 -40.68 -8.46
C ALA A 743 12.36 -40.09 -7.25
N GLU A 744 11.73 -40.92 -6.42
CA GLU A 744 10.85 -40.48 -5.32
C GLU A 744 11.60 -39.56 -4.35
N ARG A 745 12.82 -39.93 -3.95
CA ARG A 745 13.66 -39.12 -3.06
C ARG A 745 14.06 -37.78 -3.68
N THR A 746 14.39 -37.77 -4.97
CA THR A 746 14.85 -36.58 -5.69
C THR A 746 13.72 -35.59 -5.94
N LEU A 747 12.53 -36.07 -6.31
CA LEU A 747 11.34 -35.23 -6.45
C LEU A 747 10.75 -34.83 -5.09
N TRP A 748 10.90 -35.64 -4.05
CA TRP A 748 10.59 -35.25 -2.68
C TRP A 748 11.50 -34.10 -2.22
N ALA A 749 12.80 -34.20 -2.45
CA ALA A 749 13.75 -33.13 -2.11
C ALA A 749 13.43 -31.84 -2.88
N GLU A 750 13.13 -31.92 -4.17
CA GLU A 750 12.65 -30.74 -4.92
C GLU A 750 11.37 -30.15 -4.33
N ALA A 751 10.37 -30.98 -4.03
CA ALA A 751 9.12 -30.51 -3.47
C ALA A 751 9.33 -29.83 -2.10
N GLU A 752 10.14 -30.43 -1.24
CA GLU A 752 10.45 -29.90 0.09
C GLU A 752 11.24 -28.59 0.00
N ALA A 753 12.26 -28.51 -0.87
CA ALA A 753 13.00 -27.28 -1.10
C ALA A 753 12.08 -26.16 -1.63
N LEU A 754 11.23 -26.45 -2.62
CA LEU A 754 10.30 -25.47 -3.17
C LEU A 754 9.22 -25.03 -2.16
N ARG A 755 8.75 -25.94 -1.28
CA ARG A 755 7.85 -25.62 -0.17
C ARG A 755 8.49 -24.64 0.81
N ARG A 756 9.72 -24.93 1.24
CA ARG A 756 10.49 -24.06 2.14
C ARG A 756 10.73 -22.68 1.53
N MET A 757 11.01 -22.61 0.23
CA MET A 757 11.21 -21.34 -0.47
C MET A 757 9.89 -20.58 -0.70
N SER A 758 8.75 -21.27 -0.77
CA SER A 758 7.40 -20.69 -0.88
C SER A 758 7.27 -19.65 -2.01
N GLY A 759 7.89 -19.91 -3.17
CA GLY A 759 7.88 -18.99 -4.31
C GLY A 759 8.93 -17.86 -4.29
N HIS A 760 9.61 -17.64 -3.16
CA HIS A 760 10.65 -16.63 -3.03
C HIS A 760 11.91 -17.08 -3.76
N TYR A 761 12.31 -16.33 -4.80
CA TYR A 761 13.45 -16.66 -5.66
C TYR A 761 13.44 -18.10 -6.20
N ALA A 762 12.27 -18.75 -6.23
CA ALA A 762 12.07 -20.13 -6.66
C ALA A 762 10.70 -20.24 -7.36
N PRO A 763 10.50 -21.17 -8.30
CA PRO A 763 9.17 -21.48 -8.82
C PRO A 763 8.23 -21.92 -7.69
N ARG A 764 6.99 -21.43 -7.67
CA ARG A 764 6.00 -21.94 -6.73
C ARG A 764 5.67 -23.41 -7.01
N LEU A 765 5.57 -24.22 -5.97
CA LEU A 765 5.09 -25.60 -6.05
C LEU A 765 3.56 -25.61 -5.87
N TYR A 766 2.83 -26.12 -6.86
CA TYR A 766 1.37 -26.24 -6.77
C TYR A 766 0.92 -27.60 -6.28
N THR A 767 1.62 -28.67 -6.69
CA THR A 767 1.30 -30.03 -6.29
C THR A 767 2.58 -30.85 -6.26
N ALA A 768 2.74 -31.65 -5.20
CA ALA A 768 3.78 -32.67 -5.13
C ALA A 768 3.12 -34.01 -4.86
N ALA A 769 3.28 -34.92 -5.80
CA ALA A 769 2.83 -36.29 -5.74
C ALA A 769 4.05 -37.22 -5.74
N SER A 770 5.03 -36.93 -4.88
CA SER A 770 6.31 -37.64 -4.79
C SER A 770 6.16 -39.09 -4.28
N GLY A 771 4.99 -39.44 -3.73
CA GLY A 771 4.65 -40.80 -3.27
C GLY A 771 3.82 -41.63 -4.26
N LEU A 772 3.45 -41.07 -5.42
CA LEU A 772 2.79 -41.83 -6.50
C LEU A 772 3.83 -42.50 -7.40
N VAL A 773 3.42 -43.52 -8.16
CA VAL A 773 4.27 -44.21 -9.13
C VAL A 773 3.67 -44.03 -10.53
N PRO A 774 4.32 -43.28 -11.44
CA PRO A 774 5.57 -42.54 -11.26
C PRO A 774 5.38 -41.24 -10.44
N PRO A 775 6.37 -40.82 -9.64
CA PRO A 775 6.28 -39.60 -8.84
C PRO A 775 6.31 -38.35 -9.74
N TRP A 776 5.60 -37.30 -9.35
CA TRP A 776 5.57 -36.04 -10.11
C TRP A 776 5.36 -34.79 -9.26
N ASN A 777 5.90 -33.66 -9.73
CA ASN A 777 5.72 -32.32 -9.14
C ASN A 777 5.20 -31.35 -10.20
N ALA A 778 4.16 -30.57 -9.87
CA ALA A 778 3.65 -29.47 -10.69
C ALA A 778 4.09 -28.13 -10.08
N MET A 779 4.78 -27.31 -10.88
CA MET A 779 5.38 -26.05 -10.45
C MET A 779 5.07 -24.90 -11.43
N GLU A 780 5.30 -23.67 -10.98
CA GLU A 780 5.12 -22.44 -11.75
C GLU A 780 5.88 -22.46 -13.07
N PHE A 781 5.19 -22.09 -14.16
CA PHE A 781 5.84 -21.71 -15.41
C PHE A 781 6.32 -20.27 -15.31
N VAL A 782 7.63 -20.08 -15.14
CA VAL A 782 8.22 -18.74 -14.96
C VAL A 782 8.30 -18.01 -16.30
N SER A 783 7.49 -16.95 -16.46
CA SER A 783 7.40 -16.14 -17.67
C SER A 783 7.63 -14.64 -17.40
N LEU A 784 8.05 -13.92 -18.43
CA LEU A 784 8.06 -12.46 -18.47
C LEU A 784 6.63 -11.89 -18.57
N PRO A 785 6.42 -10.57 -18.34
CA PRO A 785 5.09 -9.95 -18.40
C PRO A 785 4.39 -10.07 -19.76
N ASP A 786 5.15 -10.28 -20.83
CA ASP A 786 4.65 -10.55 -22.19
C ASP A 786 4.23 -12.01 -22.42
N GLY A 787 4.37 -12.87 -21.39
CA GLY A 787 4.04 -14.29 -21.43
C GLY A 787 5.13 -15.18 -22.04
N SER A 788 6.27 -14.62 -22.45
CA SER A 788 7.41 -15.40 -22.95
C SER A 788 8.18 -16.08 -21.79
N PRO A 789 8.85 -17.23 -22.01
CA PRO A 789 9.64 -17.89 -20.96
C PRO A 789 10.77 -16.99 -20.47
N ALA A 790 10.99 -16.93 -19.15
CA ALA A 790 12.11 -16.16 -18.61
C ALA A 790 13.46 -16.70 -19.10
N PRO A 791 14.39 -15.85 -19.59
CA PRO A 791 15.69 -16.29 -20.07
C PRO A 791 16.60 -16.72 -18.92
N THR A 792 17.46 -17.70 -19.18
CA THR A 792 18.56 -18.06 -18.27
C THR A 792 19.64 -16.99 -18.25
N LEU A 793 20.33 -16.80 -17.14
CA LEU A 793 21.42 -15.83 -17.03
C LEU A 793 22.56 -16.13 -18.01
N SER A 794 22.88 -17.41 -18.25
CA SER A 794 23.87 -17.82 -19.26
C SER A 794 23.51 -17.33 -20.67
N SER A 795 22.24 -17.41 -21.08
CA SER A 795 21.78 -16.90 -22.37
C SER A 795 21.97 -15.39 -22.54
N LEU A 796 21.82 -14.63 -21.45
CA LEU A 796 22.04 -13.17 -21.43
C LEU A 796 23.54 -12.81 -21.44
N LEU A 797 24.38 -13.65 -20.84
CA LEU A 797 25.84 -13.48 -20.85
C LEU A 797 26.47 -13.92 -22.20
N GLY A 798 25.82 -14.84 -22.93
CA GLY A 798 26.31 -15.49 -24.16
C GLY A 798 26.22 -14.69 -25.47
N GLY A 799 25.74 -13.43 -25.45
CA GLY A 799 25.84 -12.52 -26.61
C GLY A 799 24.63 -12.43 -27.56
N GLY A 800 23.42 -12.82 -27.14
CA GLY A 800 22.19 -12.66 -27.92
C GLY A 800 21.29 -11.49 -27.48
N ALA A 801 20.97 -10.60 -28.42
CA ALA A 801 19.91 -9.57 -28.48
C ALA A 801 19.71 -8.51 -27.34
N ALA A 802 20.16 -8.74 -26.10
CA ALA A 802 20.10 -7.71 -25.05
C ALA A 802 21.24 -7.91 -24.04
N ARG A 803 22.35 -7.16 -24.19
CA ARG A 803 23.40 -7.13 -23.15
C ARG A 803 22.82 -6.56 -21.86
N LEU A 804 23.08 -7.22 -20.74
CA LEU A 804 22.76 -6.70 -19.42
C LEU A 804 23.49 -5.38 -19.19
N ASP A 805 22.73 -4.31 -18.97
CA ASP A 805 23.26 -3.03 -18.50
C ASP A 805 23.98 -3.22 -17.14
N PRO A 806 25.07 -2.50 -16.83
CA PRO A 806 25.82 -2.67 -15.58
C PRO A 806 25.00 -2.53 -14.28
N VAL A 807 23.95 -1.70 -14.25
CA VAL A 807 23.05 -1.56 -13.10
C VAL A 807 22.14 -2.77 -12.97
N HIS A 808 21.59 -3.23 -14.10
CA HIS A 808 20.75 -4.42 -14.15
C HIS A 808 21.57 -5.67 -13.76
N ALA A 809 22.79 -5.79 -14.26
CA ALA A 809 23.74 -6.83 -13.87
C ALA A 809 24.00 -6.82 -12.35
N ALA A 810 24.18 -5.65 -11.74
CA ALA A 810 24.43 -5.53 -10.31
C ALA A 810 23.20 -5.87 -9.47
N THR A 811 22.02 -5.48 -9.95
CA THR A 811 20.74 -5.86 -9.35
C THR A 811 20.55 -7.37 -9.38
N ILE A 812 20.83 -8.03 -10.50
CA ILE A 812 20.80 -9.50 -10.62
C ILE A 812 21.80 -10.14 -9.65
N GLY A 813 23.03 -9.61 -9.57
CA GLY A 813 24.05 -10.08 -8.64
C GLY A 813 23.61 -10.00 -7.17
N LEU A 814 22.97 -8.89 -6.78
CA LEU A 814 22.39 -8.71 -5.45
C LEU A 814 21.27 -9.73 -5.18
N ARG A 815 20.28 -9.81 -6.07
CA ARG A 815 19.12 -10.71 -5.91
C ARG A 815 19.54 -12.18 -5.88
N LEU A 816 20.60 -12.54 -6.62
CA LEU A 816 21.18 -13.88 -6.56
C LEU A 816 21.87 -14.16 -5.21
N ALA A 817 22.63 -13.21 -4.66
CA ALA A 817 23.25 -13.36 -3.35
C ALA A 817 22.20 -13.50 -2.22
N GLU A 818 21.11 -12.72 -2.30
CA GLU A 818 19.96 -12.85 -1.39
C GLU A 818 19.28 -14.22 -1.51
N ALA A 819 19.07 -14.73 -2.72
CA ALA A 819 18.47 -16.04 -2.96
C ALA A 819 19.32 -17.18 -2.37
N VAL A 820 20.65 -17.12 -2.54
CA VAL A 820 21.58 -18.10 -1.96
C VAL A 820 21.62 -18.00 -0.44
N ASN A 821 21.57 -16.78 0.11
CA ASN A 821 21.48 -16.57 1.55
C ASN A 821 20.19 -17.18 2.13
N MET A 822 19.06 -17.01 1.44
CA MET A 822 17.79 -17.59 1.85
C MET A 822 17.79 -19.11 1.81
N CYS A 823 18.40 -19.73 0.79
CA CYS A 823 18.60 -21.17 0.76
C CYS A 823 19.39 -21.62 1.99
N ALA A 824 20.47 -20.89 2.34
CA ALA A 824 21.29 -21.22 3.50
C ALA A 824 20.50 -21.14 4.82
N LEU A 825 19.73 -20.07 5.03
CA LEU A 825 18.89 -19.89 6.22
C LEU A 825 17.80 -20.96 6.34
N LYS A 826 17.36 -21.55 5.23
CA LYS A 826 16.31 -22.59 5.19
C LYS A 826 16.87 -24.02 5.18
N GLY A 827 18.18 -24.18 5.42
CA GLY A 827 18.83 -25.49 5.45
C GLY A 827 18.96 -26.16 4.07
N ILE A 828 18.94 -25.37 2.98
CA ILE A 828 18.99 -25.86 1.61
C ILE A 828 20.36 -25.59 1.00
N VAL A 829 21.00 -26.63 0.46
CA VAL A 829 22.20 -26.50 -0.38
C VAL A 829 21.92 -27.01 -1.78
N LEU A 830 22.20 -26.17 -2.79
CA LEU A 830 21.97 -26.52 -4.19
C LEU A 830 23.19 -27.27 -4.70
N ARG A 831 23.00 -28.52 -5.13
CA ARG A 831 24.11 -29.31 -5.68
C ARG A 831 24.59 -28.78 -7.04
N LYS A 832 23.73 -28.11 -7.79
CA LYS A 832 24.02 -27.50 -9.11
C LYS A 832 23.54 -26.05 -9.16
N LEU A 833 24.37 -25.12 -8.71
CA LEU A 833 24.17 -23.68 -8.91
C LEU A 833 25.09 -23.19 -10.03
N THR A 834 24.51 -22.79 -11.17
CA THR A 834 25.22 -22.30 -12.37
C THR A 834 24.44 -21.14 -13.00
N ALA A 835 24.99 -20.47 -14.01
CA ALA A 835 24.25 -19.41 -14.71
C ALA A 835 23.01 -19.94 -15.46
N ASP A 836 23.01 -21.21 -15.89
CA ASP A 836 21.83 -21.86 -16.50
C ASP A 836 20.71 -22.14 -15.50
N SER A 837 21.04 -22.28 -14.21
CA SER A 837 20.06 -22.52 -13.15
C SER A 837 19.43 -21.24 -12.61
N VAL A 838 19.74 -20.07 -13.18
CA VAL A 838 19.21 -18.76 -12.77
C VAL A 838 18.35 -18.19 -13.88
N LEU A 839 17.04 -18.11 -13.65
CA LEU A 839 16.11 -17.42 -14.55
C LEU A 839 16.06 -15.93 -14.17
N VAL A 840 16.21 -15.05 -15.15
CA VAL A 840 16.23 -13.60 -14.97
C VAL A 840 14.87 -13.02 -15.34
N LEU A 841 14.28 -12.32 -14.37
CA LEU A 841 13.07 -11.51 -14.51
C LEU A 841 13.48 -10.02 -14.40
N ASP A 842 12.66 -9.09 -14.87
CA ASP A 842 12.99 -7.66 -15.04
C ASP A 842 13.81 -7.03 -13.88
N ARG A 843 13.51 -7.36 -12.62
CA ARG A 843 14.28 -6.89 -11.45
C ARG A 843 14.57 -7.95 -10.39
N THR A 844 14.39 -9.23 -10.71
CA THR A 844 14.55 -10.33 -9.75
C THR A 844 15.01 -11.62 -10.44
N VAL A 845 15.32 -12.65 -9.67
CA VAL A 845 15.76 -13.94 -10.18
C VAL A 845 14.94 -15.08 -9.58
N LYS A 846 14.77 -16.16 -10.34
CA LYS A 846 14.30 -17.44 -9.80
C LYS A 846 15.33 -18.53 -10.05
N LEU A 847 15.75 -19.21 -8.98
CA LEU A 847 16.63 -20.36 -9.03
C LEU A 847 15.84 -21.59 -9.48
N THR A 848 16.50 -22.44 -10.25
CA THR A 848 15.98 -23.71 -10.75
C THR A 848 17.00 -24.82 -10.46
N GLY A 849 16.68 -26.08 -10.80
CA GLY A 849 17.58 -27.22 -10.53
C GLY A 849 17.50 -27.76 -9.10
N TRP A 850 16.30 -27.75 -8.52
CA TRP A 850 16.03 -28.15 -7.12
C TRP A 850 16.02 -29.67 -6.89
N THR A 851 16.03 -30.48 -7.96
CA THR A 851 15.99 -31.95 -7.89
C THR A 851 17.10 -32.53 -7.03
N ASP A 852 18.31 -31.99 -7.11
CA ASP A 852 19.48 -32.54 -6.43
C ASP A 852 19.82 -31.79 -5.12
N ALA A 853 18.92 -30.94 -4.61
CA ALA A 853 19.17 -30.13 -3.42
C ALA A 853 19.32 -30.99 -2.16
N ALA A 854 20.30 -30.67 -1.32
CA ALA A 854 20.44 -31.24 0.02
C ALA A 854 19.64 -30.38 1.01
N ILE A 855 18.87 -31.04 1.87
CA ILE A 855 17.94 -30.41 2.82
C ILE A 855 18.27 -30.95 4.21
N ASP A 856 18.75 -30.08 5.11
CA ASP A 856 19.17 -30.38 6.49
C ASP A 856 20.27 -31.46 6.65
N ASP A 857 20.63 -32.16 5.57
CA ASP A 857 21.45 -33.36 5.57
C ASP A 857 22.91 -33.03 5.17
N LEU A 858 23.79 -33.00 6.17
CA LEU A 858 25.23 -32.82 6.02
C LEU A 858 25.94 -34.19 6.05
N GLY A 859 25.63 -35.04 5.09
CA GLY A 859 26.47 -36.19 4.81
C GLY A 859 27.91 -35.73 4.46
N PRO A 860 28.97 -36.53 4.73
CA PRO A 860 30.36 -36.12 4.49
C PRO A 860 30.69 -35.84 3.01
N GLU A 861 29.82 -36.27 2.07
CA GLU A 861 29.92 -35.99 0.63
C GLU A 861 28.86 -34.99 0.12
N ALA A 862 28.03 -34.42 0.99
CA ALA A 862 27.01 -33.44 0.61
C ALA A 862 27.64 -32.06 0.35
N PRO A 863 27.20 -31.32 -0.69
CA PRO A 863 27.66 -29.97 -0.91
C PRO A 863 27.33 -29.09 0.30
N THR A 864 28.26 -28.22 0.66
CA THR A 864 28.12 -27.31 1.81
C THR A 864 27.60 -25.94 1.38
N HIS A 865 27.12 -25.11 2.32
CA HIS A 865 26.79 -23.71 2.02
C HIS A 865 27.98 -22.94 1.42
N ALA A 866 29.21 -23.29 1.83
CA ALA A 866 30.43 -22.72 1.27
C ALA A 866 30.62 -23.08 -0.22
N ASP A 867 30.10 -24.22 -0.69
CA ASP A 867 30.13 -24.61 -2.11
C ASP A 867 29.12 -23.83 -2.94
N ASN A 868 27.94 -23.53 -2.36
CA ASN A 868 26.99 -22.58 -2.93
C ASN A 868 27.56 -21.16 -3.06
N VAL A 869 28.32 -20.71 -2.06
CA VAL A 869 29.03 -19.41 -2.13
C VAL A 869 30.13 -19.42 -3.19
N TYR A 870 30.85 -20.54 -3.35
CA TYR A 870 31.81 -20.69 -4.42
C TYR A 870 31.16 -20.63 -5.80
N ALA A 871 30.00 -21.29 -5.98
CA ALA A 871 29.21 -21.21 -7.19
C ALA A 871 28.68 -19.79 -7.47
N LEU A 872 28.18 -19.09 -6.44
CA LEU A 872 27.81 -17.68 -6.51
C LEU A 872 28.99 -16.82 -6.99
N GLY A 873 30.19 -17.03 -6.44
CA GLY A 873 31.42 -16.35 -6.85
C GLY A 873 31.76 -16.55 -8.32
N LYS A 874 31.58 -17.77 -8.86
CA LYS A 874 31.77 -18.05 -10.29
C LYS A 874 30.77 -17.30 -11.18
N ILE A 875 29.51 -17.22 -10.75
CA ILE A 875 28.47 -16.49 -11.50
C ILE A 875 28.74 -14.98 -11.45
N LEU A 876 29.06 -14.42 -10.28
CA LEU A 876 29.41 -13.00 -10.15
C LEU A 876 30.66 -12.64 -10.96
N ARG A 877 31.66 -13.54 -11.02
CA ARG A 877 32.82 -13.37 -11.90
C ARG A 877 32.41 -13.35 -13.38
N ALA A 878 31.55 -14.27 -13.82
CA ALA A 878 31.07 -14.29 -15.21
C ALA A 878 30.26 -13.03 -15.57
N ILE A 879 29.43 -12.53 -14.65
CA ILE A 879 28.73 -11.24 -14.82
C ILE A 879 29.73 -10.10 -14.95
N CYS A 880 30.75 -10.06 -14.09
CA CYS A 880 31.82 -9.05 -14.11
C CYS A 880 32.61 -9.07 -15.43
N ASP A 881 32.98 -10.26 -15.91
CA ASP A 881 33.77 -10.44 -17.14
C ASP A 881 32.97 -10.08 -18.41
N ALA A 882 31.63 -10.18 -18.37
CA ALA A 882 30.75 -9.81 -19.47
C ALA A 882 30.51 -8.29 -19.61
N GLN A 883 30.97 -7.46 -18.67
CA GLN A 883 30.72 -6.01 -18.70
C GLN A 883 31.62 -5.29 -19.72
N PRO A 884 31.07 -4.35 -20.53
CA PRO A 884 31.82 -3.65 -21.57
C PRO A 884 32.94 -2.77 -21.00
N THR A 885 34.17 -2.96 -21.48
CA THR A 885 35.38 -2.33 -20.93
C THR A 885 35.60 -0.88 -21.40
N ALA A 886 34.82 -0.39 -22.38
CA ALA A 886 35.20 0.73 -23.26
C ALA A 886 34.34 2.02 -23.19
N GLN A 887 33.38 2.17 -22.27
CA GLN A 887 32.66 3.45 -22.10
C GLN A 887 32.63 3.86 -20.62
N LEU A 888 33.36 4.93 -20.32
CA LEU A 888 33.52 5.54 -19.00
C LEU A 888 32.23 6.28 -18.56
N SER A 889 31.21 5.53 -18.16
CA SER A 889 30.13 6.00 -17.28
C SER A 889 30.43 5.60 -15.83
N GLN A 890 29.93 6.36 -14.84
CA GLN A 890 30.14 6.10 -13.40
C GLN A 890 29.82 4.66 -12.97
N THR A 891 28.93 3.97 -13.70
CA THR A 891 28.49 2.59 -13.45
C THR A 891 29.49 1.52 -13.90
N GLY A 892 30.38 1.80 -14.85
CA GLY A 892 31.49 0.91 -15.19
C GLY A 892 32.55 0.80 -14.07
N ALA A 893 32.54 1.72 -13.09
CA ALA A 893 33.40 1.67 -11.92
C ALA A 893 32.95 0.62 -10.88
N LEU A 894 31.65 0.29 -10.82
CA LEU A 894 31.09 -0.66 -9.85
C LEU A 894 31.77 -2.03 -9.91
N TRP A 895 31.82 -2.62 -11.11
CA TRP A 895 32.44 -3.92 -11.35
C TRP A 895 33.97 -3.89 -11.31
N ARG A 896 34.56 -2.71 -11.09
CA ARG A 896 35.98 -2.51 -10.82
C ARG A 896 36.25 -2.04 -9.37
N GLU A 897 35.21 -1.91 -8.55
CA GLU A 897 35.34 -1.50 -7.15
C GLU A 897 36.19 -2.53 -6.39
N PRO A 898 37.30 -2.12 -5.75
CA PRO A 898 38.20 -3.06 -5.08
C PRO A 898 37.51 -3.95 -4.06
N ARG A 899 36.49 -3.42 -3.37
CA ARG A 899 35.69 -4.18 -2.40
C ARG A 899 34.86 -5.28 -3.06
N LEU A 900 34.23 -4.98 -4.19
CA LEU A 900 33.44 -5.96 -4.95
C LEU A 900 34.32 -7.05 -5.55
N LEU A 901 35.48 -6.67 -6.13
CA LEU A 901 36.44 -7.65 -6.64
C LEU A 901 37.06 -8.51 -5.52
N ALA A 902 37.32 -7.91 -4.36
CA ALA A 902 37.82 -8.63 -3.19
C ALA A 902 36.81 -9.65 -2.67
N ILE A 903 35.52 -9.30 -2.59
CA ILE A 903 34.51 -10.25 -2.11
C ILE A 903 34.23 -11.36 -3.13
N ILE A 904 34.23 -11.06 -4.43
CA ILE A 904 34.16 -12.09 -5.50
C ILE A 904 35.37 -13.03 -5.40
N GLY A 905 36.58 -12.47 -5.18
CA GLY A 905 37.79 -13.27 -4.95
C GLY A 905 37.71 -14.15 -3.70
N ALA A 906 37.15 -13.64 -2.60
CA ALA A 906 36.95 -14.39 -1.36
C ALA A 906 35.96 -15.56 -1.54
N CYS A 907 34.90 -15.37 -2.33
CA CYS A 907 33.98 -16.45 -2.70
C CYS A 907 34.68 -17.59 -3.44
N LEU A 908 35.66 -17.25 -4.29
CA LEU A 908 36.42 -18.19 -5.11
C LEU A 908 37.62 -18.84 -4.38
N SER A 909 37.69 -18.73 -3.05
CA SER A 909 38.75 -19.37 -2.25
C SER A 909 38.69 -20.91 -2.33
N ASP A 910 39.85 -21.54 -2.56
CA ASP A 910 40.01 -23.00 -2.50
C ASP A 910 39.77 -23.59 -1.10
N ARG A 911 39.83 -22.75 -0.06
CA ARG A 911 39.51 -23.13 1.32
C ARG A 911 38.07 -22.74 1.67
N PRO A 912 37.14 -23.70 1.92
CA PRO A 912 35.74 -23.40 2.25
C PRO A 912 35.57 -22.47 3.47
N ALA A 913 36.37 -22.68 4.52
CA ALA A 913 36.33 -21.87 5.74
C ALA A 913 36.74 -20.39 5.55
N ARG A 914 37.31 -20.03 4.40
CA ARG A 914 37.67 -18.64 4.07
C ARG A 914 36.65 -17.95 3.16
N ARG A 915 35.64 -18.69 2.70
CA ARG A 915 34.57 -18.13 1.86
C ARG A 915 33.61 -17.34 2.77
N PRO A 916 33.12 -16.16 2.34
CA PRO A 916 32.16 -15.37 3.10
C PRO A 916 30.78 -16.07 3.14
N THR A 917 29.85 -15.56 3.95
CA THR A 917 28.44 -15.96 3.83
C THR A 917 27.80 -15.25 2.64
N ALA A 918 26.77 -15.86 2.03
CA ALA A 918 26.05 -15.23 0.92
C ALA A 918 25.39 -13.90 1.32
N GLY A 919 24.93 -13.77 2.58
CA GLY A 919 24.46 -12.50 3.14
C GLY A 919 25.54 -11.42 3.14
N HIS A 920 26.77 -11.74 3.55
CA HIS A 920 27.88 -10.79 3.50
C HIS A 920 28.22 -10.38 2.06
N VAL A 921 28.10 -11.29 1.08
CA VAL A 921 28.26 -10.96 -0.34
C VAL A 921 27.20 -9.95 -0.80
N ALA A 922 25.95 -10.14 -0.40
CA ALA A 922 24.86 -9.20 -0.69
C ALA A 922 25.13 -7.81 -0.07
N ASP A 923 25.55 -7.76 1.19
CA ASP A 923 25.88 -6.50 1.90
C ASP A 923 26.97 -5.70 1.17
N VAL A 924 28.04 -6.38 0.73
CA VAL A 924 29.13 -5.72 0.00
C VAL A 924 28.65 -5.20 -1.36
N ILE A 925 27.80 -5.94 -2.08
CA ILE A 925 27.22 -5.47 -3.35
C ILE A 925 26.39 -4.20 -3.10
N VAL A 926 25.54 -4.17 -2.06
CA VAL A 926 24.74 -2.99 -1.67
C VAL A 926 25.64 -1.80 -1.36
N GLN A 927 26.73 -2.00 -0.63
CA GLN A 927 27.68 -0.93 -0.28
C GLN A 927 28.46 -0.39 -1.48
N CYS A 928 28.66 -1.20 -2.52
CA CYS A 928 29.39 -0.79 -3.72
C CYS A 928 28.49 -0.09 -4.75
N LEU A 929 27.16 -0.32 -4.71
CA LEU A 929 26.22 0.38 -5.57
C LEU A 929 26.30 1.90 -5.29
N PRO A 930 26.37 2.75 -6.33
CA PRO A 930 26.28 4.19 -6.15
C PRO A 930 25.02 4.51 -5.34
N SER A 931 25.05 5.58 -4.54
CA SER A 931 23.86 6.12 -3.85
C SER A 931 22.88 6.73 -4.87
N THR A 932 22.43 5.94 -5.82
CA THR A 932 21.39 6.19 -6.80
C THR A 932 20.11 5.56 -6.28
N GLN A 933 19.09 6.40 -6.11
CA GLN A 933 17.67 6.05 -6.05
C GLN A 933 17.33 4.69 -5.41
N THR A 934 17.11 4.68 -4.09
CA THR A 934 16.33 3.65 -3.43
C THR A 934 14.92 3.66 -4.01
N TYR A 935 14.67 2.78 -4.99
CA TYR A 935 13.37 2.21 -5.27
C TYR A 935 12.87 1.57 -3.96
N GLY A 936 11.58 1.74 -3.65
CA GLY A 936 11.01 1.38 -2.36
C GLY A 936 11.35 -0.05 -1.94
N ASP A 937 11.93 -0.17 -0.74
CA ASP A 937 12.04 -1.45 -0.04
C ASP A 937 10.65 -1.86 0.44
N THR A 938 9.93 -2.58 -0.42
CA THR A 938 9.14 -3.71 0.01
C THR A 938 9.95 -4.94 -0.37
N THR A 939 10.50 -5.64 0.62
CA THR A 939 11.03 -6.99 0.40
C THR A 939 9.90 -7.86 -0.16
N PRO A 940 10.12 -8.67 -1.20
CA PRO A 940 9.10 -9.55 -1.78
C PRO A 940 8.55 -10.65 -0.83
N TYR A 941 8.88 -10.59 0.46
CA TYR A 941 8.54 -11.58 1.46
C TYR A 941 7.10 -11.52 1.99
N ASP A 942 6.32 -10.50 1.62
CA ASP A 942 5.02 -10.23 2.25
C ASP A 942 3.78 -10.51 1.37
N LEU A 943 3.92 -11.10 0.17
CA LEU A 943 2.80 -11.17 -0.78
C LEU A 943 2.39 -12.55 -1.30
N GLU A 944 3.00 -13.66 -0.85
CA GLU A 944 2.85 -14.93 -1.57
C GLU A 944 2.45 -16.17 -0.76
N SER A 945 1.94 -16.04 0.46
CA SER A 945 1.63 -17.20 1.35
C SER A 945 0.16 -17.65 1.41
N ALA A 946 -0.74 -17.15 0.56
CA ALA A 946 -2.19 -17.30 0.77
C ALA A 946 -2.90 -18.52 0.12
N ASP A 947 -2.20 -19.55 -0.38
CA ASP A 947 -2.89 -20.68 -1.04
C ASP A 947 -2.19 -22.03 -0.83
N ALA A 948 -2.48 -22.73 0.28
CA ALA A 948 -2.31 -24.19 0.38
C ALA A 948 -3.05 -24.80 1.59
N GLN A 949 -4.23 -25.42 1.39
CA GLN A 949 -4.69 -26.53 2.24
C GLN A 949 -5.18 -27.72 1.41
N LEU A 950 -4.73 -28.91 1.79
CA LEU A 950 -5.24 -30.25 1.43
C LEU A 950 -5.86 -30.91 2.70
N PRO A 951 -6.73 -31.94 2.56
CA PRO A 951 -7.79 -32.30 3.53
C PRO A 951 -7.50 -33.55 4.39
N ALA A 952 -8.19 -33.71 5.54
CA ALA A 952 -8.50 -35.01 6.19
C ALA A 952 -9.59 -34.88 7.31
N GLU A 953 -10.17 -36.03 7.70
CA GLU A 953 -11.54 -36.31 8.22
C GLU A 953 -11.77 -36.32 9.76
N ALA A 954 -13.03 -36.04 10.16
CA ALA A 954 -13.97 -36.61 11.19
C ALA A 954 -13.51 -36.88 12.66
N PRO A 955 -14.39 -37.15 13.68
CA PRO A 955 -15.87 -37.17 13.78
C PRO A 955 -16.49 -36.45 15.04
N ASP A 956 -17.82 -36.57 15.16
CA ASP A 956 -18.80 -36.14 16.20
C ASP A 956 -18.37 -36.17 17.70
N THR A 957 -18.92 -35.27 18.54
CA THR A 957 -20.01 -35.47 19.56
C THR A 957 -20.08 -34.26 20.56
N PRO A 958 -21.01 -34.16 21.55
CA PRO A 958 -22.09 -33.16 21.62
C PRO A 958 -21.90 -32.02 22.64
N ALA A 959 -22.78 -31.02 22.53
CA ALA A 959 -22.87 -29.85 23.42
C ALA A 959 -23.31 -30.17 24.87
N PRO A 960 -22.96 -29.29 25.82
CA PRO A 960 -23.86 -28.97 26.93
C PRO A 960 -24.23 -27.48 27.03
N THR A 961 -25.47 -27.27 27.45
CA THR A 961 -26.24 -26.04 27.65
C THR A 961 -25.88 -25.30 28.97
N PRO A 962 -26.42 -24.09 29.24
CA PRO A 962 -25.68 -22.95 29.81
C PRO A 962 -25.93 -22.74 31.30
N GLN A 963 -24.96 -22.15 32.02
CA GLN A 963 -25.24 -21.53 33.32
C GLN A 963 -24.45 -20.24 33.60
N ALA A 964 -25.23 -19.23 34.00
CA ALA A 964 -24.97 -18.13 34.94
C ALA A 964 -23.88 -17.08 34.63
N ARG A 965 -24.35 -15.89 34.22
CA ARG A 965 -23.65 -14.60 34.30
C ARG A 965 -23.56 -14.11 35.76
N PRO A 966 -22.56 -13.26 36.07
CA PRO A 966 -22.82 -12.04 36.82
C PRO A 966 -22.35 -10.77 36.10
N HIS A 967 -23.02 -9.69 36.45
CA HIS A 967 -23.07 -8.35 35.84
C HIS A 967 -21.74 -7.60 35.63
N ARG A 968 -21.64 -6.82 34.54
CA ARG A 968 -20.97 -5.50 34.53
C ARG A 968 -21.67 -4.45 33.65
N LEU A 969 -22.26 -3.48 34.36
CA LEU A 969 -22.38 -2.04 34.11
C LEU A 969 -22.45 -1.53 32.66
N SER A 970 -23.68 -1.25 32.23
CA SER A 970 -24.00 -0.29 31.18
C SER A 970 -24.26 1.11 31.78
N SER A 971 -23.56 2.15 31.31
CA SER A 971 -24.09 3.52 31.14
C SER A 971 -23.04 4.36 30.38
N ARG A 972 -23.35 4.89 29.19
CA ARG A 972 -23.94 6.22 28.96
C ARG A 972 -23.33 7.31 29.85
N PHE A 973 -22.35 8.06 29.32
CA PHE A 973 -22.24 9.54 29.30
C PHE A 973 -20.80 9.94 28.89
N ARG A 974 -20.65 10.68 27.79
CA ARG A 974 -19.38 11.27 27.33
C ARG A 974 -19.17 12.61 28.02
N PHE A 975 -18.25 12.68 28.99
CA PHE A 975 -17.42 13.84 29.37
C PHE A 975 -16.45 13.35 30.47
N GLY A 976 -15.22 12.94 30.13
CA GLY A 976 -14.28 12.41 31.14
C GLY A 976 -12.91 11.86 30.70
N GLY A 977 -12.50 11.99 29.43
CA GLY A 977 -11.31 11.28 28.91
C GLY A 977 -10.00 11.53 29.68
N LYS A 978 -9.77 12.74 30.20
CA LYS A 978 -8.56 13.06 30.97
C LYS A 978 -8.53 12.41 32.36
N ALA A 979 -9.69 12.32 33.03
CA ALA A 979 -9.80 11.70 34.35
C ALA A 979 -9.68 10.17 34.29
N GLN A 980 -10.24 9.55 33.24
CA GLN A 980 -10.12 8.11 33.02
C GLN A 980 -8.67 7.71 32.70
N ARG A 981 -7.97 8.50 31.89
CA ARG A 981 -6.55 8.27 31.59
C ARG A 981 -5.69 8.43 32.84
N GLN A 982 -5.92 9.47 33.65
CA GLN A 982 -5.18 9.66 34.90
C GLN A 982 -5.33 8.46 35.85
N ARG A 983 -6.55 7.93 36.03
CA ARG A 983 -6.78 6.74 36.85
C ARG A 983 -6.01 5.50 36.37
N LYS A 984 -5.90 5.31 35.06
CA LYS A 984 -5.10 4.21 34.46
C LYS A 984 -3.61 4.38 34.76
N LEU A 985 -3.09 5.61 34.68
CA LEU A 985 -1.70 5.91 35.03
C LEU A 985 -1.43 5.73 36.54
N ASP A 986 -2.36 6.15 37.40
CA ASP A 986 -2.25 5.96 38.85
C ASP A 986 -2.21 4.47 39.21
N LEU A 987 -2.97 3.64 38.49
CA LEU A 987 -2.93 2.18 38.65
C LEU A 987 -1.57 1.61 38.20
N ILE A 988 -1.04 2.03 37.06
CA ILE A 988 0.28 1.62 36.56
C ILE A 988 1.39 1.97 37.56
N ARG A 989 1.24 3.07 38.30
CA ARG A 989 2.17 3.54 39.34
C ARG A 989 2.04 2.82 40.69
N THR A 990 1.18 1.81 40.81
CA THR A 990 0.98 1.05 42.06
C THR A 990 2.31 0.42 42.52
N PRO A 991 2.81 0.73 43.73
CA PRO A 991 4.05 0.15 44.23
C PRO A 991 3.96 -1.37 44.36
N LEU A 992 5.00 -2.08 43.93
CA LEU A 992 5.10 -3.53 44.04
C LEU A 992 5.92 -3.91 45.28
N THR A 993 5.46 -4.94 46.00
CA THR A 993 6.16 -5.45 47.21
C THR A 993 7.11 -6.61 46.90
N ALA A 994 7.00 -7.20 45.71
CA ALA A 994 7.89 -8.22 45.16
C ALA A 994 8.00 -8.03 43.63
N THR A 995 9.01 -8.62 43.02
CA THR A 995 9.17 -8.61 41.55
C THR A 995 7.99 -9.31 40.88
N HIS A 996 7.30 -8.61 39.98
CA HIS A 996 6.18 -9.15 39.20
C HIS A 996 6.64 -9.61 37.83
N ARG A 997 6.52 -10.90 37.55
CA ARG A 997 7.04 -11.57 36.35
C ARG A 997 5.91 -11.82 35.35
N ILE A 998 6.00 -11.15 34.20
CA ILE A 998 5.03 -11.21 33.11
C ILE A 998 5.65 -12.02 31.97
N MET A 999 5.04 -13.15 31.64
CA MET A 999 5.44 -13.95 30.49
C MET A 999 4.60 -13.56 29.28
N VAL A 1000 5.25 -13.27 28.16
CA VAL A 1000 4.60 -12.96 26.88
C VAL A 1000 4.83 -14.12 25.92
N ILE A 1001 3.75 -14.82 25.55
CA ILE A 1001 3.78 -15.99 24.65
C ILE A 1001 3.02 -15.70 23.35
N SER A 1002 3.40 -16.43 22.30
CA SER A 1002 2.67 -16.49 21.04
C SER A 1002 3.07 -17.76 20.28
N ASP A 1003 2.19 -18.27 19.43
CA ASP A 1003 2.50 -19.33 18.44
C ASP A 1003 2.98 -18.75 17.09
N MET A 1004 3.14 -17.42 17.01
CA MET A 1004 3.51 -16.68 15.80
C MET A 1004 5.02 -16.39 15.74
N ALA A 1005 5.50 -15.98 14.55
CA ALA A 1005 6.86 -15.46 14.36
C ALA A 1005 7.21 -14.35 15.38
N SER A 1006 8.44 -14.37 15.88
CA SER A 1006 8.93 -13.59 17.04
C SER A 1006 8.62 -12.08 17.03
N ALA A 1007 8.42 -11.48 15.85
CA ALA A 1007 8.23 -10.05 15.65
C ALA A 1007 7.13 -9.38 16.49
N GLU A 1008 5.93 -9.97 16.52
CA GLU A 1008 4.75 -9.33 17.11
C GLU A 1008 4.76 -9.39 18.64
N ARG A 1009 5.30 -10.48 19.18
CA ARG A 1009 5.48 -10.73 20.60
C ARG A 1009 6.51 -9.77 21.17
N THR A 1010 7.69 -9.67 20.54
CA THR A 1010 8.74 -8.72 20.92
C THR A 1010 8.25 -7.28 20.88
N ALA A 1011 7.47 -6.92 19.85
CA ALA A 1011 6.86 -5.60 19.78
C ALA A 1011 5.88 -5.32 20.93
N THR A 1012 5.07 -6.31 21.35
CA THR A 1012 4.19 -6.15 22.53
C THR A 1012 5.01 -5.98 23.80
N THR A 1013 6.06 -6.80 24.00
CA THR A 1013 6.96 -6.76 25.16
C THR A 1013 7.64 -5.40 25.29
N LEU A 1014 8.19 -4.86 24.18
CA LEU A 1014 8.91 -3.59 24.16
C LEU A 1014 7.98 -2.38 24.37
N VAL A 1015 6.82 -2.34 23.71
CA VAL A 1015 5.87 -1.22 23.88
C VAL A 1015 5.26 -1.21 25.28
N LEU A 1016 4.83 -2.37 25.77
CA LEU A 1016 4.27 -2.49 27.12
C LEU A 1016 5.33 -2.15 28.19
N GLY A 1017 6.53 -2.71 28.06
CA GLY A 1017 7.66 -2.43 28.95
C GLY A 1017 8.04 -0.95 28.96
N SER A 1018 8.00 -0.29 27.80
CA SER A 1018 8.33 1.13 27.68
C SER A 1018 7.31 2.02 28.38
N ILE A 1019 6.01 1.69 28.30
CA ILE A 1019 4.95 2.41 29.02
C ILE A 1019 5.11 2.21 30.52
N LEU A 1020 5.30 0.98 31.00
CA LEU A 1020 5.52 0.69 32.41
C LEU A 1020 6.75 1.42 32.96
N ALA A 1021 7.86 1.42 32.22
CA ALA A 1021 9.09 2.11 32.60
C ALA A 1021 8.94 3.65 32.60
N SER A 1022 8.15 4.20 31.67
CA SER A 1022 7.95 5.66 31.57
C SER A 1022 7.09 6.23 32.70
N GLU A 1023 6.21 5.41 33.27
CA GLU A 1023 5.25 5.85 34.27
C GLU A 1023 5.65 5.48 35.70
N ARG A 1024 6.51 4.46 35.87
CA ARG A 1024 6.97 3.98 37.18
C ARG A 1024 8.38 4.49 37.49
N GLU A 1025 8.68 4.67 38.78
CA GLU A 1025 10.01 5.10 39.24
C GLU A 1025 10.94 3.92 39.58
N ASP A 1026 10.38 2.71 39.71
CA ASP A 1026 11.12 1.48 39.96
C ASP A 1026 11.51 0.77 38.66
N LYS A 1027 12.53 -0.11 38.74
CA LYS A 1027 13.14 -0.72 37.55
C LYS A 1027 12.18 -1.70 36.86
N VAL A 1028 12.01 -1.51 35.55
CA VAL A 1028 11.31 -2.42 34.63
C VAL A 1028 12.33 -3.00 33.66
N ILE A 1029 12.34 -4.33 33.53
CA ILE A 1029 13.28 -5.05 32.67
C ILE A 1029 12.49 -5.87 31.63
N ALA A 1030 12.91 -5.79 30.37
CA ALA A 1030 12.46 -6.69 29.32
C ALA A 1030 13.55 -7.72 28.99
N PHE A 1031 13.21 -9.00 29.00
CA PHE A 1031 14.07 -10.11 28.62
C PHE A 1031 13.63 -10.66 27.27
N ASP A 1032 14.55 -10.75 26.30
CA ASP A 1032 14.29 -11.26 24.95
C ASP A 1032 15.13 -12.51 24.67
N GLU A 1033 14.46 -13.65 24.43
CA GLU A 1033 15.10 -14.92 24.05
C GLU A 1033 15.72 -14.89 22.65
N ASN A 1034 15.38 -13.92 21.79
CA ASN A 1034 15.89 -13.83 20.41
C ASN A 1034 16.59 -12.49 20.12
N PRO A 1035 17.91 -12.36 20.40
CA PRO A 1035 18.62 -11.08 20.41
C PRO A 1035 18.81 -10.43 19.03
N PHE A 1036 18.45 -11.10 17.93
CA PHE A 1036 18.73 -10.64 16.55
C PHE A 1036 17.95 -9.40 16.12
N ARG A 1037 16.96 -8.94 16.90
CA ARG A 1037 16.14 -7.79 16.51
C ARG A 1037 16.45 -6.50 17.25
N ILE A 1038 17.14 -6.51 18.38
CA ILE A 1038 17.40 -5.28 19.14
C ILE A 1038 18.76 -4.71 18.70
N ALA A 1039 18.78 -3.56 18.04
CA ALA A 1039 19.99 -2.90 17.55
C ALA A 1039 20.83 -2.20 18.65
N MET A 1040 20.64 -2.61 19.91
CA MET A 1040 21.35 -2.11 21.08
C MET A 1040 22.18 -3.27 21.64
N GLY A 1041 23.40 -3.03 22.11
CA GLY A 1041 24.30 -4.10 22.61
C GLY A 1041 23.69 -4.96 23.75
N PRO A 1042 24.44 -5.95 24.28
CA PRO A 1042 23.92 -7.01 25.18
C PRO A 1042 23.23 -6.53 26.47
N ALA A 1043 23.30 -5.23 26.79
CA ALA A 1043 22.41 -4.55 27.71
C ALA A 1043 22.23 -3.09 27.23
N GLY A 1044 20.98 -2.62 27.10
CA GLY A 1044 20.66 -1.26 26.65
C GLY A 1044 19.44 -0.70 27.36
N GLN A 1045 19.49 0.58 27.73
CA GLN A 1045 18.35 1.30 28.30
C GLN A 1045 17.68 2.16 27.22
N THR A 1046 16.36 2.05 27.08
CA THR A 1046 15.59 2.88 26.14
C THR A 1046 15.40 4.30 26.69
N PRO A 1047 15.02 5.29 25.85
CA PRO A 1047 14.67 6.64 26.32
C PRO A 1047 13.53 6.68 27.35
N SER A 1048 12.68 5.64 27.41
CA SER A 1048 11.60 5.51 28.39
C SER A 1048 12.04 4.91 29.72
N GLY A 1049 13.34 4.59 29.88
CA GLY A 1049 13.89 4.00 31.10
C GLY A 1049 13.84 2.47 31.16
N LEU A 1050 13.29 1.79 30.15
CA LEU A 1050 13.23 0.32 30.08
C LEU A 1050 14.62 -0.26 29.88
N GLU A 1051 15.05 -1.15 30.77
CA GLU A 1051 16.30 -1.91 30.60
C GLU A 1051 16.00 -3.19 29.81
N ILE A 1052 16.76 -3.45 28.75
CA ILE A 1052 16.58 -4.64 27.92
C ILE A 1052 17.77 -5.59 28.14
N LEU A 1053 17.47 -6.84 28.49
CA LEU A 1053 18.41 -7.93 28.62
C LEU A 1053 18.21 -8.91 27.46
N ALA A 1054 19.23 -9.01 26.62
CA ALA A 1054 19.30 -9.98 25.54
C ALA A 1054 19.91 -11.29 26.07
N GLY A 1055 19.32 -12.44 25.71
CA GLY A 1055 19.91 -13.76 25.98
C GLY A 1055 21.37 -13.81 25.51
N GLY A 1056 22.28 -14.25 26.38
CA GLY A 1056 23.72 -14.14 26.23
C GLY A 1056 24.32 -15.02 25.14
N SER A 1057 24.09 -14.69 23.87
CA SER A 1057 24.79 -15.31 22.74
C SER A 1057 25.74 -14.31 22.10
N ARG A 1058 26.97 -14.76 21.77
CA ARG A 1058 27.98 -13.91 21.13
C ARG A 1058 27.41 -13.31 19.84
N PRO A 1059 27.57 -11.99 19.59
CA PRO A 1059 27.10 -11.39 18.34
C PRO A 1059 27.85 -12.00 17.15
N GLY A 1060 27.14 -12.79 16.34
CA GLY A 1060 27.66 -13.39 15.10
C GLY A 1060 27.42 -14.89 14.90
N ASP A 1061 26.88 -15.63 15.87
CA ASP A 1061 26.59 -17.07 15.72
C ASP A 1061 25.09 -17.37 15.99
N PRO A 1062 24.27 -17.69 14.97
CA PRO A 1062 22.85 -17.95 15.12
C PRO A 1062 22.50 -19.36 15.61
N THR A 1063 23.49 -20.22 15.89
CA THR A 1063 23.23 -21.63 16.27
C THR A 1063 23.07 -21.88 17.78
N ASN A 1064 23.21 -20.86 18.62
CA ASN A 1064 23.19 -21.01 20.08
C ASN A 1064 22.02 -20.24 20.72
N LEU A 1065 20.84 -20.87 20.79
CA LEU A 1065 19.76 -20.46 21.71
C LEU A 1065 20.21 -20.83 23.14
N ALA A 1066 20.02 -19.93 24.11
CA ALA A 1066 20.32 -20.26 25.50
C ALA A 1066 19.43 -21.44 25.95
N PRO A 1067 19.98 -22.48 26.62
CA PRO A 1067 19.18 -23.55 27.20
C PRO A 1067 18.07 -23.00 28.10
N HIS A 1068 16.87 -23.60 28.09
CA HIS A 1068 15.73 -23.14 28.90
C HIS A 1068 16.05 -23.00 30.41
N GLU A 1069 16.98 -23.80 30.92
CA GLU A 1069 17.50 -23.67 32.30
C GLU A 1069 18.23 -22.34 32.52
N GLU A 1070 19.01 -21.84 31.55
CA GLU A 1070 19.70 -20.55 31.65
C GLU A 1070 18.72 -19.38 31.62
N THR A 1071 17.69 -19.43 30.75
CA THR A 1071 16.61 -18.43 30.74
C THR A 1071 15.85 -18.43 32.06
N ARG A 1072 15.50 -19.61 32.59
CA ARG A 1072 14.85 -19.76 33.89
C ARG A 1072 15.72 -19.20 35.02
N HIS A 1073 17.02 -19.48 35.04
CA HIS A 1073 17.96 -18.93 36.02
C HIS A 1073 18.14 -17.42 35.89
N ALA A 1074 18.15 -16.88 34.67
CA ALA A 1074 18.24 -15.45 34.43
C ALA A 1074 16.98 -14.73 34.96
N ILE A 1075 15.79 -15.19 34.58
CA ILE A 1075 14.51 -14.64 35.05
C ILE A 1075 14.39 -14.77 36.57
N ALA A 1076 14.76 -15.92 37.14
CA ALA A 1076 14.77 -16.12 38.59
C ALA A 1076 15.77 -15.19 39.30
N GLY A 1077 16.98 -15.00 38.75
CA GLY A 1077 18.03 -14.16 39.32
C GLY A 1077 17.72 -12.65 39.29
N LEU A 1078 16.84 -12.21 38.37
CA LEU A 1078 16.32 -10.83 38.35
C LEU A 1078 15.35 -10.54 39.50
N SER A 1079 14.83 -11.58 40.17
CA SER A 1079 13.97 -11.42 41.35
C SER A 1079 14.71 -10.64 42.45
N GLY A 1080 14.08 -9.57 42.94
CA GLY A 1080 14.63 -8.67 43.96
C GLY A 1080 15.48 -7.50 43.44
N HIS A 1081 15.82 -7.47 42.15
CA HIS A 1081 16.62 -6.38 41.53
C HIS A 1081 15.79 -5.42 40.68
N CYS A 1082 14.58 -5.81 40.30
CA CYS A 1082 13.62 -5.00 39.57
C CYS A 1082 12.19 -5.23 40.08
N ALA A 1083 11.31 -4.26 39.81
CA ALA A 1083 9.90 -4.35 40.20
C ALA A 1083 9.09 -5.17 39.20
N VAL A 1084 9.38 -5.06 37.90
CA VAL A 1084 8.68 -5.80 36.84
C VAL A 1084 9.67 -6.43 35.86
N VAL A 1085 9.45 -7.71 35.54
CA VAL A 1085 10.16 -8.44 34.48
C VAL A 1085 9.15 -8.81 33.40
N LEU A 1086 9.39 -8.38 32.15
CA LEU A 1086 8.63 -8.85 30.98
C LEU A 1086 9.52 -9.79 30.17
N ALA A 1087 9.17 -11.06 30.11
CA ALA A 1087 9.94 -12.05 29.36
C ALA A 1087 9.21 -12.45 28.07
N ASP A 1088 9.84 -12.20 26.94
CA ASP A 1088 9.47 -12.70 25.63
C ASP A 1088 9.97 -14.14 25.50
N ILE A 1089 9.06 -15.09 25.69
CA ILE A 1089 9.37 -16.54 25.68
C ILE A 1089 8.83 -17.18 24.41
N GLY A 1090 9.66 -17.97 23.73
CA GLY A 1090 9.51 -18.71 22.45
C GLY A 1090 8.18 -19.43 22.16
N SER A 1091 8.13 -20.19 21.07
CA SER A 1091 6.99 -21.09 20.81
C SER A 1091 6.87 -22.11 21.95
N PHE A 1092 5.64 -22.46 22.32
CA PHE A 1092 5.37 -23.38 23.42
C PHE A 1092 5.67 -24.85 23.04
N ASP A 1093 6.95 -25.26 23.14
CA ASP A 1093 7.40 -26.65 23.06
C ASP A 1093 7.84 -27.21 24.44
N ARG A 1094 8.39 -28.43 24.50
CA ARG A 1094 8.62 -29.18 25.76
C ARG A 1094 9.52 -28.45 26.78
N GLY A 1095 10.25 -27.40 26.41
CA GLY A 1095 11.13 -26.64 27.31
C GLY A 1095 10.49 -25.40 27.97
N GLY A 1096 9.40 -24.86 27.43
CA GLY A 1096 8.75 -23.64 27.94
C GLY A 1096 7.97 -23.83 29.26
N ARG A 1097 7.66 -25.08 29.63
CA ARG A 1097 6.88 -25.42 30.83
C ARG A 1097 7.54 -24.93 32.12
N GLU A 1098 8.84 -25.15 32.26
CA GLU A 1098 9.55 -24.76 33.47
C GLU A 1098 9.63 -23.22 33.60
N ILE A 1099 9.68 -22.46 32.51
CA ILE A 1099 9.75 -20.98 32.63
C ILE A 1099 8.41 -20.40 33.12
N LEU A 1100 7.27 -21.01 32.75
CA LEU A 1100 5.94 -20.57 33.17
C LEU A 1100 5.65 -20.77 34.66
N ASP A 1101 6.34 -21.69 35.35
CA ASP A 1101 6.24 -21.81 36.82
C ASP A 1101 6.72 -20.54 37.54
N LEU A 1102 7.51 -19.70 36.87
CA LEU A 1102 7.95 -18.41 37.39
C LEU A 1102 6.98 -17.26 37.05
N ALA A 1103 5.93 -17.50 36.27
CA ALA A 1103 5.03 -16.45 35.82
C ALA A 1103 4.05 -16.02 36.92
N ASP A 1104 4.07 -14.74 37.29
CA ASP A 1104 3.00 -14.14 38.11
C ASP A 1104 1.81 -13.73 37.23
N GLN A 1105 2.05 -13.52 35.93
CA GLN A 1105 1.01 -13.20 34.96
C GLN A 1105 1.40 -13.63 33.53
N LEU A 1106 0.40 -14.02 32.74
CA LEU A 1106 0.55 -14.43 31.35
C LEU A 1106 -0.10 -13.43 30.38
N ILE A 1107 0.61 -13.11 29.29
CA ILE A 1107 0.08 -12.36 28.14
C ILE A 1107 0.22 -13.23 26.89
N VAL A 1108 -0.86 -13.40 26.15
CA VAL A 1108 -0.89 -14.18 24.91
C VAL A 1108 -1.16 -13.25 23.74
N VAL A 1109 -0.26 -13.23 22.76
CA VAL A 1109 -0.34 -12.34 21.59
C VAL A 1109 -0.77 -13.11 20.35
N THR A 1110 -1.76 -12.58 19.62
CA THR A 1110 -2.29 -13.16 18.37
C THR A 1110 -2.68 -12.07 17.36
N THR A 1111 -2.91 -12.47 16.10
CA THR A 1111 -3.52 -11.61 15.08
C THR A 1111 -4.99 -11.91 14.82
N THR A 1112 -5.63 -11.07 14.00
CA THR A 1112 -7.02 -11.18 13.52
C THR A 1112 -7.26 -12.29 12.49
N SER A 1113 -6.20 -12.93 11.97
CA SER A 1113 -6.29 -14.07 11.04
C SER A 1113 -7.04 -15.27 11.63
N HIS A 1114 -7.91 -15.90 10.83
CA HIS A 1114 -8.73 -17.04 11.25
C HIS A 1114 -7.92 -18.28 11.64
N GLU A 1115 -6.76 -18.53 11.00
CA GLU A 1115 -5.88 -19.66 11.31
C GLU A 1115 -5.23 -19.53 12.69
N HIS A 1116 -4.81 -18.30 13.06
CA HIS A 1116 -4.17 -18.01 14.36
C HIS A 1116 -5.16 -18.05 15.53
N ARG A 1117 -6.47 -17.93 15.27
CA ARG A 1117 -7.53 -18.11 16.28
C ARG A 1117 -7.56 -19.53 16.87
N TRP A 1118 -7.28 -20.53 16.04
CA TRP A 1118 -7.32 -21.95 16.45
C TRP A 1118 -6.08 -22.34 17.25
N SER A 1119 -4.94 -21.77 16.87
CA SER A 1119 -3.65 -21.93 17.54
C SER A 1119 -3.65 -21.41 18.99
N VAL A 1120 -4.11 -20.17 19.25
CA VAL A 1120 -4.16 -19.65 20.63
C VAL A 1120 -5.11 -20.46 21.51
N ARG A 1121 -6.24 -20.93 20.98
CA ARG A 1121 -7.15 -21.81 21.72
C ARG A 1121 -6.45 -23.10 22.14
N THR A 1122 -5.69 -23.69 21.22
CA THR A 1122 -4.88 -24.91 21.46
C THR A 1122 -3.78 -24.67 22.50
N VAL A 1123 -3.09 -23.53 22.46
CA VAL A 1123 -2.08 -23.17 23.48
C VAL A 1123 -2.72 -23.02 24.86
N LEU A 1124 -3.86 -22.35 24.96
CA LEU A 1124 -4.58 -22.20 26.23
C LEU A 1124 -5.14 -23.55 26.75
N ASP A 1125 -5.66 -24.39 25.87
CA ASP A 1125 -6.17 -25.74 26.21
C ASP A 1125 -5.03 -26.59 26.79
N ARG A 1126 -3.86 -26.57 26.13
CA ARG A 1126 -2.69 -27.32 26.56
C ARG A 1126 -2.12 -26.81 27.89
N LEU A 1127 -2.12 -25.50 28.13
CA LEU A 1127 -1.71 -24.92 29.42
C LEU A 1127 -2.64 -25.32 30.57
N GLU A 1128 -3.95 -25.41 30.31
CA GLU A 1128 -4.91 -25.93 31.28
C GLU A 1128 -4.68 -27.41 31.57
N GLU A 1129 -4.44 -28.22 30.53
CA GLU A 1129 -4.09 -29.65 30.65
C GLU A 1129 -2.77 -29.88 31.41
N ASP A 1130 -1.78 -29.01 31.23
CA ASP A 1130 -0.46 -29.09 31.85
C ASP A 1130 -0.42 -28.60 33.32
N GLY A 1131 -1.55 -28.12 33.85
CA GLY A 1131 -1.73 -27.74 35.26
C GLY A 1131 -1.72 -26.23 35.55
N HIS A 1132 -1.66 -25.37 34.52
CA HIS A 1132 -1.60 -23.91 34.66
C HIS A 1132 -2.97 -23.23 34.51
N ALA A 1133 -4.06 -23.90 34.87
CA ALA A 1133 -5.43 -23.40 34.66
C ALA A 1133 -5.71 -22.05 35.38
N GLU A 1134 -5.12 -21.82 36.55
CA GLU A 1134 -5.25 -20.53 37.24
C GLU A 1134 -4.52 -19.40 36.49
N LEU A 1135 -3.32 -19.68 35.98
CA LEU A 1135 -2.53 -18.73 35.18
C LEU A 1135 -3.23 -18.39 33.85
N VAL A 1136 -3.89 -19.36 33.22
CA VAL A 1136 -4.70 -19.16 31.99
C VAL A 1136 -5.94 -18.31 32.27
N ARG A 1137 -6.67 -18.61 33.36
CA ARG A 1137 -7.83 -17.82 33.77
C ARG A 1137 -7.45 -16.36 34.01
N ASP A 1138 -6.25 -16.13 34.55
CA ASP A 1138 -5.71 -14.81 34.83
C ASP A 1138 -4.95 -14.16 33.67
N ALA A 1139 -4.83 -14.82 32.52
CA ALA A 1139 -4.10 -14.33 31.36
C ALA A 1139 -4.79 -13.13 30.69
N LEU A 1140 -4.00 -12.32 29.98
CA LEU A 1140 -4.50 -11.27 29.09
C LEU A 1140 -4.23 -11.67 27.63
N THR A 1141 -5.24 -11.58 26.77
CA THR A 1141 -5.07 -11.81 25.33
C THR A 1141 -4.92 -10.48 24.60
N VAL A 1142 -3.87 -10.34 23.79
CA VAL A 1142 -3.62 -9.18 22.93
C VAL A 1142 -3.87 -9.59 21.49
N ILE A 1143 -4.87 -8.97 20.87
CA ILE A 1143 -5.20 -9.18 19.46
C ILE A 1143 -4.64 -8.01 18.66
N LYS A 1144 -3.59 -8.24 17.90
CA LYS A 1144 -3.02 -7.26 16.96
C LYS A 1144 -3.73 -7.35 15.62
N ARG A 1145 -4.12 -6.21 15.06
CA ARG A 1145 -4.59 -6.20 13.67
C ARG A 1145 -3.40 -6.29 12.73
N SER A 1146 -3.44 -7.22 11.77
CA SER A 1146 -2.44 -7.37 10.73
C SER A 1146 -2.58 -6.34 9.61
N SER A 1147 -3.75 -5.71 9.48
CA SER A 1147 -3.99 -4.60 8.55
C SER A 1147 -5.04 -3.62 9.08
N GLU A 1148 -5.06 -2.40 8.52
CA GLU A 1148 -6.06 -1.38 8.89
C GLU A 1148 -7.49 -1.75 8.42
N THR A 1149 -7.60 -2.71 7.49
CA THR A 1149 -8.85 -3.21 6.88
C THR A 1149 -9.67 -4.19 7.74
N GLU A 1150 -9.11 -4.78 8.79
CA GLU A 1150 -9.74 -5.87 9.58
C GLU A 1150 -10.75 -5.40 10.65
N ALA A 1151 -11.44 -4.29 10.45
CA ALA A 1151 -12.16 -3.61 11.53
C ALA A 1151 -13.57 -4.16 11.86
N ARG A 1152 -14.07 -5.23 11.23
CA ARG A 1152 -15.47 -5.73 11.44
C ARG A 1152 -15.60 -7.00 12.31
N THR A 1153 -14.50 -7.66 12.70
CA THR A 1153 -14.55 -8.97 13.39
C THR A 1153 -14.04 -8.95 14.84
N ASP A 1154 -13.59 -7.79 15.35
CA ASP A 1154 -12.86 -7.70 16.62
C ASP A 1154 -13.75 -7.86 17.86
N ASP A 1155 -14.99 -7.39 17.81
CA ASP A 1155 -15.89 -7.44 18.96
C ASP A 1155 -16.32 -8.89 19.28
N GLU A 1156 -16.55 -9.70 18.24
CA GLU A 1156 -16.88 -11.13 18.32
C GLU A 1156 -15.64 -11.99 18.67
N LEU A 1157 -14.47 -11.66 18.12
CA LEU A 1157 -13.19 -12.26 18.48
C LEU A 1157 -12.86 -12.10 19.94
N ALA A 1158 -12.96 -10.86 20.42
CA ALA A 1158 -12.69 -10.55 21.79
C ALA A 1158 -13.74 -11.19 22.70
N GLU A 1159 -15.00 -11.38 22.27
CA GLU A 1159 -16.02 -12.10 23.05
C GLU A 1159 -15.67 -13.57 23.29
N GLY A 1160 -15.06 -14.26 22.31
CA GLY A 1160 -14.59 -15.63 22.48
C GLY A 1160 -13.50 -15.80 23.55
N PHE A 1161 -12.52 -14.89 23.59
CA PHE A 1161 -11.42 -14.94 24.58
C PHE A 1161 -11.80 -14.33 25.94
N ARG A 1162 -12.74 -13.38 25.99
CA ARG A 1162 -13.26 -12.79 27.24
C ARG A 1162 -13.89 -13.83 28.18
N ASN A 1163 -14.30 -14.99 27.67
CA ASN A 1163 -14.86 -16.08 28.46
C ASN A 1163 -13.80 -17.03 29.07
N ARG A 1164 -12.55 -17.02 28.58
CA ARG A 1164 -11.44 -17.87 29.08
C ARG A 1164 -10.33 -17.08 29.79
N CYS A 1165 -10.12 -15.83 29.41
CA CYS A 1165 -9.04 -15.00 29.92
C CYS A 1165 -9.59 -13.77 30.66
N ARG A 1166 -8.80 -13.22 31.58
CA ARG A 1166 -9.18 -12.07 32.42
C ARG A 1166 -9.52 -10.81 31.63
N GLY A 1167 -8.87 -10.62 30.48
CA GLY A 1167 -9.06 -9.44 29.65
C GLY A 1167 -8.55 -9.65 28.24
N VAL A 1168 -9.14 -8.90 27.31
CA VAL A 1168 -8.74 -8.90 25.90
C VAL A 1168 -8.52 -7.46 25.46
N VAL A 1169 -7.35 -7.18 24.90
CA VAL A 1169 -7.01 -5.88 24.34
C VAL A 1169 -6.81 -6.02 22.85
N VAL A 1170 -7.57 -5.26 22.07
CA VAL A 1170 -7.40 -5.19 20.62
C VAL A 1170 -6.49 -4.01 20.31
N VAL A 1171 -5.30 -4.30 19.83
CA VAL A 1171 -4.31 -3.29 19.43
C VAL A 1171 -4.52 -3.00 17.94
N PRO A 1172 -4.83 -1.74 17.56
CA PRO A 1172 -5.00 -1.39 16.16
C PRO A 1172 -3.68 -1.56 15.39
N TYR A 1173 -3.78 -1.77 14.08
CA TYR A 1173 -2.61 -1.81 13.20
C TYR A 1173 -1.87 -0.47 13.31
N ASP A 1174 -0.58 -0.53 13.58
CA ASP A 1174 0.30 0.62 13.66
C ASP A 1174 1.56 0.34 12.86
N ASP A 1175 1.71 1.07 11.75
CA ASP A 1175 2.81 0.93 10.82
C ASP A 1175 4.18 1.13 11.51
N TYR A 1176 4.24 1.98 12.55
CA TYR A 1176 5.46 2.22 13.32
C TYR A 1176 5.90 0.97 14.10
N VAL A 1177 4.93 0.24 14.67
CA VAL A 1177 5.18 -0.98 15.46
C VAL A 1177 5.50 -2.17 14.55
N ALA A 1178 4.91 -2.21 13.34
CA ALA A 1178 5.12 -3.29 12.37
C ALA A 1178 6.50 -3.27 11.70
N THR A 1179 7.14 -2.09 11.56
CA THR A 1179 8.36 -1.92 10.74
C THR A 1179 9.67 -1.74 11.52
N ARG A 1180 9.65 -1.61 12.86
CA ARG A 1180 10.86 -1.20 13.61
C ARG A 1180 11.18 -2.07 14.83
N SER A 1181 12.47 -2.14 15.15
CA SER A 1181 13.05 -2.80 16.32
C SER A 1181 13.27 -1.92 17.54
N ASP A 1182 13.06 -0.60 17.43
CA ASP A 1182 13.21 0.37 18.52
C ASP A 1182 11.91 1.17 18.69
N VAL A 1183 11.38 1.20 19.91
CA VAL A 1183 10.05 1.72 20.23
C VAL A 1183 10.16 3.10 20.86
N ASP A 1184 9.65 4.11 20.14
CA ASP A 1184 9.47 5.47 20.64
C ASP A 1184 7.97 5.72 20.86
N LEU A 1185 7.58 5.88 22.13
CA LEU A 1185 6.18 6.06 22.52
C LEU A 1185 5.56 7.33 21.91
N GLU A 1186 6.36 8.36 21.60
CA GLU A 1186 5.86 9.60 21.00
C GLU A 1186 5.46 9.43 19.52
N ARG A 1187 5.90 8.34 18.89
CA ARG A 1187 5.67 8.04 17.47
C ARG A 1187 4.53 7.06 17.23
N LEU A 1188 4.03 6.41 18.28
CA LEU A 1188 2.86 5.55 18.21
C LEU A 1188 1.62 6.35 17.82
N ALA A 1189 0.74 5.76 17.01
CA ALA A 1189 -0.56 6.35 16.76
C ALA A 1189 -1.32 6.46 18.10
N PRO A 1190 -2.05 7.57 18.36
CA PRO A 1190 -2.69 7.79 19.66
C PRO A 1190 -3.61 6.64 20.11
N LYS A 1191 -4.30 5.98 19.17
CA LYS A 1191 -5.15 4.82 19.48
C LYS A 1191 -4.37 3.58 19.87
N THR A 1192 -3.19 3.37 19.27
CA THR A 1192 -2.26 2.29 19.60
C THR A 1192 -1.70 2.54 20.99
N LEU A 1193 -1.25 3.76 21.26
CA LEU A 1193 -0.78 4.17 22.58
C LEU A 1193 -1.87 4.00 23.65
N ASP A 1194 -3.10 4.45 23.37
CA ASP A 1194 -4.24 4.26 24.29
C ASP A 1194 -4.53 2.76 24.52
N ALA A 1195 -4.49 1.92 23.47
CA ALA A 1195 -4.68 0.47 23.62
C ALA A 1195 -3.59 -0.19 24.49
N TYR A 1196 -2.33 0.23 24.34
CA TYR A 1196 -1.25 -0.28 25.19
C TYR A 1196 -1.25 0.31 26.61
N VAL A 1197 -1.75 1.54 26.81
CA VAL A 1197 -2.02 2.09 28.15
C VAL A 1197 -3.14 1.30 28.82
N ASP A 1198 -4.15 0.86 28.05
CA ASP A 1198 -5.22 0.01 28.55
C ASP A 1198 -4.70 -1.39 28.92
N LEU A 1199 -3.81 -1.95 28.11
CA LEU A 1199 -3.09 -3.19 28.45
C LEU A 1199 -2.24 -3.02 29.71
N ALA A 1200 -1.46 -1.95 29.82
CA ALA A 1200 -0.62 -1.67 30.99
C ALA A 1200 -1.45 -1.48 32.26
N ALA A 1201 -2.61 -0.85 32.17
CA ALA A 1201 -3.54 -0.74 33.29
C ALA A 1201 -4.09 -2.11 33.70
N LEU A 1202 -4.51 -2.96 32.74
CA LEU A 1202 -4.98 -4.32 33.03
C LEU A 1202 -3.90 -5.22 33.64
N VAL A 1203 -2.64 -5.01 33.27
CA VAL A 1203 -1.49 -5.65 33.92
C VAL A 1203 -1.37 -5.16 35.37
N ALA A 1204 -1.41 -3.84 35.56
CA ALA A 1204 -1.21 -3.22 36.86
C ALA A 1204 -2.35 -3.47 37.87
N GLU A 1205 -3.53 -3.94 37.44
CA GLU A 1205 -4.58 -4.44 38.34
C GLU A 1205 -4.08 -5.56 39.28
N ARG A 1206 -3.00 -6.27 38.91
CA ARG A 1206 -2.37 -7.31 39.74
C ARG A 1206 -1.19 -6.82 40.58
N PHE A 1207 -0.84 -5.53 40.53
CA PHE A 1207 0.24 -4.98 41.36
C PHE A 1207 -0.17 -4.74 42.83
N GLY A 1208 -1.47 -4.84 43.13
CA GLY A 1208 -1.97 -4.76 44.51
C GLY A 1208 -1.62 -6.00 45.34
N PRO A 1209 -1.61 -5.90 46.68
CA PRO A 1209 -1.28 -7.02 47.55
C PRO A 1209 -2.25 -8.19 47.30
N ALA A 1210 -1.70 -9.38 47.02
CA ALA A 1210 -2.47 -10.61 46.93
C ALA A 1210 -3.11 -10.91 48.30
N GLY A 1211 -4.39 -10.60 48.44
CA GLY A 1211 -5.21 -10.96 49.60
C GLY A 1211 -6.10 -9.82 50.11
N VAL A 1212 -7.34 -9.79 49.62
CA VAL A 1212 -8.55 -9.77 50.46
C VAL A 1212 -9.55 -10.74 49.86
#